data_AF-A0A1F3A9R6-F1
#
_entry.id   AF-A0A1F3A9R6-F1
#
_cell.length_a   1.000
_cell.length_b   1.000
_cell.length_c   1.000
_cell.angle_alpha   90.00
_cell.angle_beta   90.00
_cell.angle_gamma   90.00
#
_symmetry.space_group_name_H-M   'P 1'
#
loop_
_entity.id
_entity.type
_entity.pdbx_description
1 polymer ?
#
loop_
_entity_poly.entity_id
_entity_poly.type
_entity_poly.pdbx_seq_one_letter_code
_entity_poly.pdbx_strand_id
1 'polypeptide(L)'
;MKRILLAGAAVAALVGPAFAEDAKDEKKWDVAAPPGVETRKVQINVDEGTWMNVDVSPDGRTIAFDLLGDIYTMPIAGGAPTRIAEGLPFEMQPRFSPDGKKIAFTSDRGGGDNLWIMNRDGSDKRQVTKETFRLVTAPDWSADGHYLIGRKHFTTGRSLGTGEIWMYHLGGGDGVKLIKRPNETYQKELGEPVFAPDGASLYYAHNTTPGDTFIYAQDGNGEIFAIERFDIATGETTRIAGGAGGAVRPAPSPDGKYLAFVKREREKSKLYLMDLATGAERKIYDALDLDMQETWAVHGAYPVMDWTPDSKSVVFWAGGKIRRVTTDGAASEIPFRISDDRVVIDPPRPAIEVAPETVRTTMPRFATVSPDGRTVVFETLGKLWVKSLPNGTPKRLTGSAAGRELFPSFSADGKRLVYVSWTDDGLGEIRLTSAGGGAGSVVTKTPGVYRRPRLSPDNKTVVFEKGTSGYLLSDKYAQAPGVYRINASGGEMTKVSDDGSNPHFGKDNDRIFMQVRDGNETKLVSVGMNGEDKRVHASGDLLTDYQVSPDGKRVAFRDNWAAYVMPMTPGPQEIGAGKSASALPVVKASEGGSAYLSWSGPGEIRWTLGPTLYSARVAEMIPTAPKKDGEEAKKFTPPTTGANLSISAPADHPSGVTVIRNARIITMKGDDGGVIENGHIVIRDNRIVAVGEGEAAYPAGARIVDAAGKTITPGFIDAHAHGAQGEDDIIPEQNWSAIAHLALGVTTIHDPSNNASEVFPAASLQRTGKLLAPRIFSTGDVVYGAKAPGFFSEIESYDDALAHVRRLKAQGAHSIKNYNQPRRDQRQQVAAAGKAENMTVVAEGASLFTQDMTLIADGNSALEHNIPQANLYEDVLSFFSQTKAAYTPTLVVTYGGLAGDPYWRYATDVWLHPILSKHVPPHILQPNNVRRTKAPEEDFVDQMNAREAKKLADRGVMVSIGAHGQEEGLGSHWEMWSFVRGGMSPLEALKAATATPATALGYIKDIGTIEKGKLADLVILNANPLDDIGNTDEIDKVMLNGRLYDAATMNEVVTGSAKRAPYYWE
;
A
#
# COMPACT_ATOMS: atom_id res chain seq x y z
N MET A 1 -75.58 9.04 -20.72
CA MET A 1 -76.75 8.18 -20.39
C MET A 1 -77.41 7.75 -21.68
N LYS A 2 -76.75 6.84 -22.35
CA LYS A 2 -76.58 6.77 -23.81
C LYS A 2 -75.44 5.75 -24.00
N ARG A 3 -75.49 4.89 -25.02
CA ARG A 3 -74.82 5.10 -26.32
C ARG A 3 -73.34 5.51 -26.12
N ILE A 4 -72.36 4.93 -26.79
CA ILE A 4 -72.05 5.08 -28.23
C ILE A 4 -70.88 4.08 -28.44
N LEU A 5 -71.02 3.11 -29.34
CA LEU A 5 -70.57 3.15 -30.74
C LEU A 5 -69.03 3.28 -30.85
N LEU A 6 -68.33 2.28 -31.38
CA LEU A 6 -68.14 1.96 -32.81
C LEU A 6 -67.11 2.85 -33.52
N ALA A 7 -66.39 2.16 -34.42
CA ALA A 7 -65.50 2.64 -35.47
C ALA A 7 -64.12 3.12 -34.97
N GLY A 8 -63.00 2.47 -35.28
CA GLY A 8 -62.67 1.73 -36.49
C GLY A 8 -62.11 2.69 -37.53
N ALA A 9 -60.79 2.66 -37.71
CA ALA A 9 -60.11 2.89 -38.98
C ALA A 9 -58.63 2.56 -38.83
N ALA A 10 -58.20 1.53 -39.56
CA ALA A 10 -56.79 1.20 -39.74
C ALA A 10 -56.09 2.28 -40.55
N VAL A 11 -54.87 2.64 -40.15
CA VAL A 11 -53.84 3.15 -41.05
C VAL A 11 -52.56 2.40 -40.73
N ALA A 12 -52.12 1.59 -41.69
CA ALA A 12 -50.83 0.92 -41.65
C ALA A 12 -49.72 1.96 -41.81
N ALA A 13 -48.81 2.03 -40.83
CA ALA A 13 -47.53 2.70 -40.94
C ALA A 13 -46.43 1.65 -40.76
N LEU A 14 -45.56 1.54 -41.77
CA LEU A 14 -44.35 0.72 -41.75
C LEU A 14 -43.47 1.12 -40.56
N VAL A 15 -43.26 0.19 -39.62
CA VAL A 15 -42.25 0.31 -38.57
C VAL A 15 -40.99 -0.36 -39.09
N GLY A 16 -39.98 0.44 -39.42
CA GLY A 16 -38.60 -0.05 -39.57
C GLY A 16 -38.07 -0.56 -38.22
N PRO A 17 -37.08 -1.46 -38.20
CA PRO A 17 -36.60 -2.03 -36.95
C PRO A 17 -36.01 -0.91 -36.08
N ALA A 18 -36.69 -0.63 -34.97
CA ALA A 18 -36.11 0.14 -33.88
C ALA A 18 -34.94 -0.69 -33.35
N PHE A 19 -33.72 -0.18 -33.53
CA PHE A 19 -32.57 -0.61 -32.75
C PHE A 19 -32.90 -0.29 -31.30
N ALA A 20 -33.34 -1.29 -30.55
CA ALA A 20 -33.31 -1.24 -29.11
C ALA A 20 -31.82 -1.18 -28.73
N GLU A 21 -31.37 -0.03 -28.23
CA GLU A 21 -30.21 0.01 -27.37
C GLU A 21 -30.53 -0.90 -26.17
N ASP A 22 -29.91 -2.08 -26.14
CA ASP A 22 -29.86 -2.90 -24.94
C ASP A 22 -29.22 -2.04 -23.85
N ALA A 23 -30.06 -1.51 -22.95
CA ALA A 23 -29.61 -0.98 -21.69
C ALA A 23 -28.85 -2.11 -20.99
N LYS A 24 -27.52 -2.00 -20.91
CA LYS A 24 -26.72 -2.89 -20.08
C LYS A 24 -27.20 -2.71 -18.64
N ASP A 25 -27.98 -3.65 -18.14
CA ASP A 25 -28.16 -3.86 -16.70
C ASP A 25 -26.77 -4.16 -16.13
N GLU A 26 -26.08 -3.14 -15.64
CA GLU A 26 -24.86 -3.31 -14.86
C GLU A 26 -25.24 -4.06 -13.58
N LYS A 27 -24.85 -5.34 -13.51
CA LYS A 27 -25.05 -6.15 -12.32
C LYS A 27 -24.29 -5.49 -11.16
N LYS A 28 -25.02 -5.09 -10.12
CA LYS A 28 -24.46 -4.62 -8.84
C LYS A 28 -23.45 -5.65 -8.32
N TRP A 29 -22.31 -5.18 -7.80
CA TRP A 29 -21.29 -6.06 -7.20
C TRP A 29 -21.88 -6.81 -5.99
N ASP A 30 -21.69 -8.12 -5.96
CA ASP A 30 -22.09 -9.01 -4.88
C ASP A 30 -20.86 -9.75 -4.38
N VAL A 31 -20.48 -9.54 -3.12
CA VAL A 31 -19.31 -10.20 -2.49
C VAL A 31 -19.46 -11.73 -2.52
N ALA A 32 -20.69 -12.24 -2.44
CA ALA A 32 -20.97 -13.67 -2.44
C ALA A 32 -20.85 -14.30 -3.84
N ALA A 33 -21.03 -13.52 -4.89
CA ALA A 33 -20.95 -13.96 -6.28
C ALA A 33 -20.41 -12.83 -7.19
N PRO A 34 -19.09 -12.52 -7.09
CA PRO A 34 -18.51 -11.39 -7.80
C PRO A 34 -18.72 -11.51 -9.33
N PRO A 35 -19.33 -10.51 -10.00
CA PRO A 35 -19.65 -10.60 -11.41
C PRO A 35 -18.41 -10.84 -12.29
N GLY A 36 -18.46 -11.85 -13.16
CA GLY A 36 -17.40 -12.14 -14.12
C GLY A 36 -16.13 -12.75 -13.52
N VAL A 37 -16.15 -13.14 -12.23
CA VAL A 37 -15.03 -13.79 -11.57
C VAL A 37 -15.28 -15.28 -11.41
N GLU A 38 -14.35 -16.10 -11.90
CA GLU A 38 -14.37 -17.55 -11.71
C GLU A 38 -13.88 -17.92 -10.31
N THR A 39 -14.67 -18.74 -9.62
CA THR A 39 -14.36 -19.26 -8.29
C THR A 39 -14.12 -20.76 -8.34
N ARG A 40 -13.39 -21.28 -7.35
CA ARG A 40 -13.25 -22.72 -7.10
C ARG A 40 -13.29 -23.01 -5.61
N LYS A 41 -13.42 -24.29 -5.27
CA LYS A 41 -13.43 -24.76 -3.89
C LYS A 41 -12.09 -25.40 -3.51
N VAL A 42 -11.63 -25.16 -2.29
CA VAL A 42 -10.53 -25.88 -1.62
C VAL A 42 -11.09 -26.66 -0.44
N GLN A 43 -10.52 -27.82 -0.14
CA GLN A 43 -11.05 -28.69 0.92
C GLN A 43 -10.32 -28.42 2.25
N ILE A 44 -11.05 -28.50 3.35
CA ILE A 44 -10.45 -28.51 4.70
C ILE A 44 -10.95 -29.75 5.45
N ASN A 45 -10.07 -30.38 6.22
CA ASN A 45 -10.41 -31.50 7.09
C ASN A 45 -9.67 -31.33 8.41
N VAL A 46 -10.37 -30.76 9.39
CA VAL A 46 -9.74 -30.19 10.58
C VAL A 46 -10.50 -30.53 11.84
N ASP A 47 -9.78 -30.64 12.94
CA ASP A 47 -10.31 -30.69 14.31
C ASP A 47 -9.71 -29.56 15.18
N GLU A 48 -9.03 -28.61 14.53
CA GLU A 48 -8.48 -27.40 15.12
C GLU A 48 -8.74 -26.21 14.20
N GLY A 49 -8.76 -24.99 14.77
CA GLY A 49 -8.99 -23.77 14.01
C GLY A 49 -8.31 -22.55 14.63
N THR A 50 -7.93 -21.59 13.79
CA THR A 50 -7.35 -20.31 14.21
C THR A 50 -8.45 -19.28 14.49
N TRP A 51 -8.39 -18.64 15.66
CA TRP A 51 -9.23 -17.48 16.02
C TRP A 51 -10.76 -17.73 15.99
N MET A 52 -11.23 -18.79 16.65
CA MET A 52 -12.65 -19.17 16.64
C MET A 52 -13.45 -18.43 17.73
N ASN A 53 -14.47 -17.65 17.35
CA ASN A 53 -15.41 -17.09 18.33
C ASN A 53 -16.44 -18.15 18.73
N VAL A 54 -16.83 -18.21 20.01
CA VAL A 54 -17.76 -19.23 20.53
C VAL A 54 -18.84 -18.60 21.41
N ASP A 55 -20.08 -19.05 21.25
CA ASP A 55 -21.25 -18.64 22.03
C ASP A 55 -22.10 -19.85 22.45
N VAL A 56 -22.73 -19.79 23.63
CA VAL A 56 -23.50 -20.89 24.20
C VAL A 56 -24.99 -20.56 24.12
N SER A 57 -25.81 -21.53 23.67
CA SER A 57 -27.25 -21.31 23.59
C SER A 57 -27.86 -21.09 24.99
N PRO A 58 -28.94 -20.29 25.14
CA PRO A 58 -29.56 -20.02 26.44
C PRO A 58 -30.04 -21.27 27.21
N ASP A 59 -30.32 -22.37 26.49
CA ASP A 59 -30.68 -23.66 27.08
C ASP A 59 -29.46 -24.51 27.52
N GLY A 60 -28.25 -24.06 27.22
CA GLY A 60 -26.97 -24.69 27.56
C GLY A 60 -26.66 -25.97 26.79
N ARG A 61 -27.38 -26.27 25.70
CA ARG A 61 -27.28 -27.55 24.97
C ARG A 61 -26.47 -27.48 23.69
N THR A 62 -26.33 -26.31 23.10
CA THR A 62 -25.71 -26.09 21.79
C THR A 62 -24.70 -24.97 21.90
N ILE A 63 -23.64 -25.04 21.09
CA ILE A 63 -22.73 -23.94 20.86
C ILE A 63 -22.83 -23.49 19.39
N ALA A 64 -22.63 -22.20 19.16
CA ALA A 64 -22.35 -21.64 17.85
C ALA A 64 -20.90 -21.18 17.84
N PHE A 65 -20.20 -21.41 16.73
CA PHE A 65 -18.83 -20.93 16.57
C PHE A 65 -18.51 -20.64 15.11
N ASP A 66 -17.53 -19.78 14.86
CA ASP A 66 -16.98 -19.56 13.52
C ASP A 66 -15.64 -20.27 13.33
N LEU A 67 -15.38 -20.66 12.07
CA LEU A 67 -14.09 -21.18 11.62
C LEU A 67 -13.88 -20.75 10.16
N LEU A 68 -12.84 -19.95 9.94
CA LEU A 68 -12.39 -19.51 8.62
C LEU A 68 -13.52 -18.97 7.73
N GLY A 69 -14.33 -18.05 8.28
CA GLY A 69 -15.38 -17.33 7.55
C GLY A 69 -16.73 -18.01 7.46
N ASP A 70 -16.91 -19.16 8.11
CA ASP A 70 -18.20 -19.85 8.19
C ASP A 70 -18.67 -20.00 9.63
N ILE A 71 -19.99 -20.09 9.82
CA ILE A 71 -20.62 -20.31 11.14
C ILE A 71 -21.18 -21.72 11.23
N TYR A 72 -20.92 -22.38 12.36
CA TYR A 72 -21.32 -23.73 12.69
C TYR A 72 -22.15 -23.77 13.97
N THR A 73 -23.00 -24.79 14.10
CA THR A 73 -23.64 -25.16 15.37
C THR A 73 -23.40 -26.61 15.72
N MET A 74 -23.27 -26.91 17.01
CA MET A 74 -22.90 -28.23 17.52
C MET A 74 -23.44 -28.45 18.94
N PRO A 75 -23.79 -29.69 19.37
CA PRO A 75 -24.05 -29.97 20.77
C PRO A 75 -22.87 -29.55 21.67
N ILE A 76 -23.13 -28.99 22.85
CA ILE A 76 -22.06 -28.52 23.77
C ILE A 76 -21.11 -29.64 24.24
N ALA A 77 -21.52 -30.91 24.10
CA ALA A 77 -20.67 -32.07 24.40
C ALA A 77 -19.65 -32.38 23.28
N GLY A 78 -19.72 -31.68 22.14
CA GLY A 78 -18.91 -31.93 20.95
C GLY A 78 -19.62 -32.80 19.90
N GLY A 79 -18.92 -33.07 18.79
CA GLY A 79 -19.40 -33.91 17.70
C GLY A 79 -19.15 -33.32 16.31
N ALA A 80 -19.93 -33.78 15.33
CA ALA A 80 -19.90 -33.23 13.97
C ALA A 80 -20.75 -31.93 13.93
N PRO A 81 -20.14 -30.77 13.61
CA PRO A 81 -20.88 -29.51 13.52
C PRO A 81 -21.75 -29.43 12.27
N THR A 82 -22.84 -28.66 12.33
CA THR A 82 -23.67 -28.29 11.18
C THR A 82 -23.27 -26.91 10.70
N ARG A 83 -22.83 -26.78 9.43
CA ARG A 83 -22.54 -25.50 8.77
C ARG A 83 -23.86 -24.76 8.47
N ILE A 84 -24.04 -23.54 8.99
CA ILE A 84 -25.29 -22.76 8.87
C ILE A 84 -25.12 -21.39 8.17
N ALA A 85 -23.88 -20.94 8.00
CA ALA A 85 -23.54 -19.81 7.13
C ALA A 85 -22.23 -20.11 6.41
N GLU A 86 -22.21 -19.85 5.09
CA GLU A 86 -21.11 -20.23 4.21
C GLU A 86 -20.98 -19.31 2.99
N GLY A 87 -19.83 -19.40 2.32
CA GLY A 87 -19.61 -18.88 0.97
C GLY A 87 -18.30 -18.10 0.86
N LEU A 88 -18.27 -17.13 -0.06
CA LEU A 88 -17.23 -16.10 -0.04
C LEU A 88 -17.38 -15.16 1.16
N PRO A 89 -18.57 -14.64 1.54
CA PRO A 89 -18.71 -13.69 2.64
C PRO A 89 -18.11 -14.26 3.92
N PHE A 90 -17.43 -13.42 4.70
CA PHE A 90 -16.75 -13.86 5.91
C PHE A 90 -17.71 -13.68 7.10
N GLU A 91 -18.29 -14.79 7.54
CA GLU A 91 -19.29 -14.84 8.61
C GLU A 91 -18.58 -15.11 9.96
N MET A 92 -18.78 -14.23 10.95
CA MET A 92 -18.06 -14.34 12.24
C MET A 92 -18.86 -13.81 13.44
N GLN A 93 -18.33 -14.05 14.64
CA GLN A 93 -18.85 -13.57 15.93
C GLN A 93 -20.35 -13.93 16.16
N PRO A 94 -20.75 -15.21 16.02
CA PRO A 94 -22.13 -15.62 16.22
C PRO A 94 -22.56 -15.45 17.68
N ARG A 95 -23.75 -14.90 17.92
CA ARG A 95 -24.39 -14.75 19.25
C ARG A 95 -25.86 -15.14 19.22
N PHE A 96 -26.27 -16.10 20.04
CA PHE A 96 -27.66 -16.50 20.19
C PHE A 96 -28.50 -15.36 20.76
N SER A 97 -29.73 -15.22 20.27
CA SER A 97 -30.73 -14.36 20.91
C SER A 97 -31.08 -14.91 22.30
N PRO A 98 -31.58 -14.07 23.23
CA PRO A 98 -31.98 -14.53 24.58
C PRO A 98 -33.02 -15.66 24.58
N ASP A 99 -33.86 -15.72 23.54
CA ASP A 99 -34.85 -16.79 23.35
C ASP A 99 -34.32 -18.02 22.59
N GLY A 100 -33.07 -17.99 22.14
CA GLY A 100 -32.37 -19.06 21.44
C GLY A 100 -32.88 -19.37 20.02
N LYS A 101 -33.72 -18.51 19.44
CA LYS A 101 -34.31 -18.74 18.09
C LYS A 101 -33.52 -18.12 16.95
N LYS A 102 -32.73 -17.09 17.24
CA LYS A 102 -31.95 -16.34 16.26
C LYS A 102 -30.47 -16.32 16.64
N ILE A 103 -29.64 -16.01 15.66
CA ILE A 103 -28.21 -15.76 15.82
C ILE A 103 -27.92 -14.40 15.19
N ALA A 104 -27.30 -13.50 15.95
CA ALA A 104 -26.65 -12.31 15.42
C ALA A 104 -25.20 -12.63 15.04
N PHE A 105 -24.67 -11.99 14.02
CA PHE A 105 -23.30 -12.21 13.54
C PHE A 105 -22.80 -11.00 12.76
N THR A 106 -21.49 -10.91 12.57
CA THR A 106 -20.86 -9.94 11.67
C THR A 106 -20.65 -10.58 10.30
N SER A 107 -20.96 -9.81 9.25
CA SER A 107 -20.80 -10.25 7.86
C SER A 107 -20.43 -9.09 6.94
N ASP A 108 -19.51 -9.35 6.02
CA ASP A 108 -19.09 -8.46 4.93
C ASP A 108 -19.93 -8.64 3.65
N ARG A 109 -20.97 -9.49 3.67
CA ARG A 109 -21.84 -9.80 2.52
C ARG A 109 -22.40 -8.56 1.81
N GLY A 110 -22.63 -7.48 2.55
CA GLY A 110 -23.13 -6.20 2.03
C GLY A 110 -22.05 -5.28 1.44
N GLY A 111 -20.79 -5.72 1.36
CA GLY A 111 -19.63 -4.93 0.97
C GLY A 111 -18.67 -4.71 2.15
N GLY A 112 -19.13 -4.04 3.22
CA GLY A 112 -18.36 -3.86 4.46
C GLY A 112 -18.98 -4.59 5.65
N ASP A 113 -18.19 -4.81 6.71
CA ASP A 113 -18.65 -5.45 7.95
C ASP A 113 -19.86 -4.73 8.53
N ASN A 114 -20.95 -5.49 8.69
CA ASN A 114 -22.18 -5.03 9.32
C ASN A 114 -22.72 -6.11 10.25
N LEU A 115 -23.68 -5.73 11.10
CA LEU A 115 -24.41 -6.67 11.94
C LEU A 115 -25.58 -7.28 11.14
N TRP A 116 -25.72 -8.59 11.24
CA TRP A 116 -26.75 -9.39 10.62
C TRP A 116 -27.42 -10.29 11.65
N ILE A 117 -28.63 -10.74 11.33
CA ILE A 117 -29.33 -11.78 12.06
C ILE A 117 -29.78 -12.89 11.12
N MET A 118 -29.87 -14.11 11.64
CA MET A 118 -30.48 -15.26 10.95
C MET A 118 -31.26 -16.10 11.95
N ASN A 119 -32.10 -17.01 11.46
CA ASN A 119 -32.67 -18.05 12.29
C ASN A 119 -31.57 -19.04 12.73
N ARG A 120 -31.80 -19.75 13.83
CA ARG A 120 -30.83 -20.72 14.39
C ARG A 120 -30.38 -21.81 13.41
N ASP A 121 -31.18 -22.12 12.39
CA ASP A 121 -30.86 -23.08 11.33
C ASP A 121 -30.07 -22.48 10.15
N GLY A 122 -29.75 -21.18 10.20
CA GLY A 122 -29.04 -20.46 9.14
C GLY A 122 -29.93 -19.77 8.11
N SER A 123 -31.24 -19.98 8.14
CA SER A 123 -32.19 -19.37 7.20
C SER A 123 -32.49 -17.89 7.53
N ASP A 124 -33.09 -17.16 6.58
CA ASP A 124 -33.59 -15.79 6.78
C ASP A 124 -32.51 -14.79 7.25
N LYS A 125 -31.34 -14.80 6.59
CA LYS A 125 -30.27 -13.81 6.83
C LYS A 125 -30.77 -12.40 6.51
N ARG A 126 -30.72 -11.50 7.49
CA ARG A 126 -31.17 -10.10 7.38
C ARG A 126 -30.11 -9.16 7.93
N GLN A 127 -29.82 -8.11 7.17
CA GLN A 127 -28.90 -7.05 7.57
C GLN A 127 -29.58 -6.10 8.55
N VAL A 128 -28.92 -5.80 9.67
CA VAL A 128 -29.40 -4.86 10.70
C VAL A 128 -28.78 -3.49 10.49
N THR A 129 -27.45 -3.41 10.34
CA THR A 129 -26.74 -2.14 10.10
C THR A 129 -26.39 -1.97 8.63
N LYS A 130 -26.36 -0.74 8.12
CA LYS A 130 -26.17 -0.43 6.69
C LYS A 130 -25.01 0.54 6.43
N GLU A 131 -23.93 0.41 7.20
CA GLU A 131 -22.74 1.24 6.99
C GLU A 131 -22.09 0.92 5.64
N THR A 132 -21.72 1.98 4.91
CA THR A 132 -21.11 1.90 3.57
C THR A 132 -19.66 2.37 3.54
N PHE A 133 -19.07 2.68 4.69
CA PHE A 133 -17.67 3.09 4.81
C PHE A 133 -17.08 2.71 6.15
N ARG A 134 -17.85 2.84 7.23
CA ARG A 134 -17.48 2.37 8.56
C ARG A 134 -17.74 0.87 8.68
N LEU A 135 -17.02 0.21 9.58
CA LEU A 135 -17.17 -1.22 9.87
C LEU A 135 -17.94 -1.37 11.18
N VAL A 136 -18.94 -2.25 11.23
CA VAL A 136 -19.68 -2.57 12.45
C VAL A 136 -19.49 -4.04 12.82
N THR A 137 -18.92 -4.29 13.99
CA THR A 137 -18.49 -5.61 14.46
C THR A 137 -18.96 -5.89 15.90
N ALA A 138 -18.72 -7.11 16.38
CA ALA A 138 -18.96 -7.56 17.76
C ALA A 138 -20.41 -7.34 18.24
N PRO A 139 -21.40 -8.02 17.63
CA PRO A 139 -22.79 -7.92 18.07
C PRO A 139 -22.98 -8.49 19.49
N ASP A 140 -23.92 -7.93 20.24
CA ASP A 140 -24.46 -8.53 21.46
C ASP A 140 -25.94 -8.15 21.66
N TRP A 141 -26.73 -9.04 22.24
CA TRP A 141 -28.17 -8.90 22.36
C TRP A 141 -28.59 -8.21 23.65
N SER A 142 -29.55 -7.28 23.56
CA SER A 142 -30.28 -6.84 24.76
C SER A 142 -31.08 -8.00 25.35
N ALA A 143 -31.30 -7.99 26.67
CA ALA A 143 -32.01 -9.06 27.37
C ALA A 143 -33.45 -9.30 26.87
N ASP A 144 -34.10 -8.26 26.33
CA ASP A 144 -35.43 -8.34 25.73
C ASP A 144 -35.44 -8.82 24.26
N GLY A 145 -34.27 -8.93 23.63
CA GLY A 145 -34.12 -9.35 22.24
C GLY A 145 -34.55 -8.31 21.20
N HIS A 146 -34.77 -7.05 21.58
CA HIS A 146 -35.21 -5.99 20.66
C HIS A 146 -34.06 -5.14 20.09
N TYR A 147 -32.89 -5.18 20.71
CA TYR A 147 -31.72 -4.39 20.33
C TYR A 147 -30.48 -5.26 20.17
N LEU A 148 -29.58 -4.78 19.30
CA LEU A 148 -28.19 -5.21 19.25
C LEU A 148 -27.30 -4.04 19.63
N ILE A 149 -26.26 -4.29 20.43
CA ILE A 149 -25.11 -3.39 20.50
C ILE A 149 -24.03 -3.87 19.55
N GLY A 150 -23.16 -2.96 19.13
CA GLY A 150 -21.99 -3.29 18.33
C GLY A 150 -20.98 -2.16 18.32
N ARG A 151 -19.79 -2.49 17.86
CA ARG A 151 -18.69 -1.55 17.71
C ARG A 151 -18.69 -0.96 16.31
N LYS A 152 -18.69 0.37 16.18
CA LYS A 152 -18.56 1.08 14.91
C LYS A 152 -17.18 1.72 14.78
N HIS A 153 -16.42 1.35 13.75
CA HIS A 153 -15.04 1.79 13.52
C HIS A 153 -14.91 3.04 12.66
N PHE A 154 -13.98 3.93 13.03
CA PHE A 154 -13.71 5.20 12.34
C PHE A 154 -12.23 5.36 11.94
N THR A 155 -11.91 5.13 10.67
CA THR A 155 -10.63 5.50 10.04
C THR A 155 -10.42 7.02 10.09
N THR A 156 -9.27 7.47 10.61
CA THR A 156 -8.90 8.89 10.78
C THR A 156 -7.74 9.35 9.88
N GLY A 157 -7.06 8.42 9.21
CA GLY A 157 -5.88 8.67 8.37
C GLY A 157 -5.22 7.36 7.95
N ARG A 158 -3.92 7.19 8.24
CA ARG A 158 -3.18 5.95 7.94
C ARG A 158 -3.62 4.73 8.78
N SER A 159 -4.20 4.96 9.96
CA SER A 159 -4.65 3.93 10.91
C SER A 159 -6.08 3.45 10.60
N LEU A 160 -6.35 2.15 10.83
CA LEU A 160 -7.68 1.52 10.70
C LEU A 160 -8.73 2.12 11.66
N GLY A 161 -8.29 2.83 12.70
CA GLY A 161 -9.11 3.79 13.45
C GLY A 161 -9.79 3.26 14.72
N THR A 162 -10.23 4.19 15.57
CA THR A 162 -10.88 3.89 16.86
C THR A 162 -12.33 3.42 16.70
N GLY A 163 -12.85 2.72 17.70
CA GLY A 163 -14.25 2.32 17.76
C GLY A 163 -15.11 3.28 18.58
N GLU A 164 -16.40 3.27 18.31
CA GLU A 164 -17.47 3.76 19.18
C GLU A 164 -18.43 2.60 19.46
N ILE A 165 -19.21 2.67 20.55
CA ILE A 165 -20.22 1.64 20.86
C ILE A 165 -21.61 2.22 20.58
N TRP A 166 -22.37 1.48 19.77
CA TRP A 166 -23.67 1.88 19.26
C TRP A 166 -24.71 0.81 19.53
N MET A 167 -25.96 1.23 19.68
CA MET A 167 -27.12 0.37 19.90
C MET A 167 -28.12 0.52 18.76
N TYR A 168 -28.65 -0.59 18.25
CA TYR A 168 -29.49 -0.66 17.07
C TYR A 168 -30.77 -1.43 17.40
N HIS A 169 -31.93 -0.86 17.09
CA HIS A 169 -33.21 -1.55 17.23
C HIS A 169 -33.46 -2.46 16.02
N LEU A 170 -33.95 -3.68 16.23
CA LEU A 170 -34.18 -4.64 15.15
C LEU A 170 -35.26 -4.20 14.14
N GLY A 171 -36.14 -3.30 14.55
CA GLY A 171 -37.14 -2.69 13.64
C GLY A 171 -36.56 -1.68 12.65
N GLY A 172 -35.29 -1.27 12.80
CA GLY A 172 -34.62 -0.30 11.94
C GLY A 172 -34.25 1.02 12.65
N GLY A 173 -33.75 1.97 11.87
CA GLY A 173 -33.13 3.23 12.33
C GLY A 173 -31.60 3.21 12.17
N ASP A 174 -30.96 4.37 12.34
CA ASP A 174 -29.50 4.54 12.13
C ASP A 174 -28.65 4.17 13.37
N GLY A 175 -29.30 3.82 14.48
CA GLY A 175 -28.68 3.49 15.75
C GLY A 175 -28.50 4.68 16.69
N VAL A 176 -28.23 4.37 17.96
CA VAL A 176 -27.98 5.32 19.05
C VAL A 176 -26.56 5.12 19.54
N LYS A 177 -25.76 6.19 19.55
CA LYS A 177 -24.40 6.15 20.11
C LYS A 177 -24.48 6.11 21.63
N LEU A 178 -23.88 5.08 22.24
CA LEU A 178 -23.77 4.96 23.69
C LEU A 178 -22.45 5.51 24.20
N ILE A 179 -21.33 5.08 23.60
CA ILE A 179 -19.99 5.50 23.98
C ILE A 179 -19.29 6.12 22.78
N LYS A 180 -18.80 7.35 22.97
CA LYS A 180 -18.15 8.15 21.93
C LYS A 180 -16.64 8.10 22.06
N ARG A 181 -15.94 8.25 20.92
CA ARG A 181 -14.51 8.57 20.92
C ARG A 181 -14.28 9.98 21.52
N PRO A 182 -13.15 10.21 22.21
CA PRO A 182 -12.83 11.52 22.81
C PRO A 182 -12.81 12.68 21.80
N ASN A 183 -12.25 12.45 20.60
CA ASN A 183 -12.19 13.42 19.52
C ASN A 183 -12.07 12.72 18.15
N GLU A 184 -12.08 13.49 17.05
CA GLU A 184 -12.09 12.95 15.69
C GLU A 184 -10.77 12.32 15.24
N THR A 185 -9.65 12.72 15.83
CA THR A 185 -8.29 12.23 15.53
C THR A 185 -7.89 11.03 16.39
N TYR A 186 -8.70 10.65 17.38
CA TYR A 186 -8.43 9.55 18.29
C TYR A 186 -8.32 8.21 17.55
N GLN A 187 -7.27 7.44 17.83
CA GLN A 187 -6.89 6.20 17.15
C GLN A 187 -6.69 5.03 18.12
N LYS A 188 -6.92 5.20 19.42
CA LYS A 188 -6.80 4.11 20.39
C LYS A 188 -8.05 3.22 20.34
N GLU A 189 -7.87 1.93 20.54
CA GLU A 189 -8.96 0.95 20.46
C GLU A 189 -9.98 1.14 21.60
N LEU A 190 -11.26 1.04 21.25
CA LEU A 190 -12.42 1.10 22.16
C LEU A 190 -13.49 0.17 21.62
N GLY A 191 -13.82 -0.91 22.32
CA GLY A 191 -14.64 -1.97 21.74
C GLY A 191 -14.91 -3.17 22.64
N GLU A 192 -15.28 -4.28 22.00
CA GLU A 192 -15.68 -5.54 22.67
C GLU A 192 -16.89 -5.39 23.62
N PRO A 193 -17.97 -4.72 23.20
CA PRO A 193 -19.10 -4.47 24.08
C PRO A 193 -19.89 -5.75 24.39
N VAL A 194 -20.32 -5.89 25.63
CA VAL A 194 -21.23 -6.97 26.07
C VAL A 194 -22.18 -6.42 27.15
N PHE A 195 -23.46 -6.76 27.07
CA PHE A 195 -24.44 -6.41 28.08
C PHE A 195 -24.12 -7.11 29.40
N ALA A 196 -24.38 -6.40 30.51
CA ALA A 196 -24.57 -7.05 31.79
C ALA A 196 -25.85 -7.92 31.75
N PRO A 197 -25.94 -9.00 32.53
CA PRO A 197 -27.09 -9.91 32.50
C PRO A 197 -28.43 -9.25 32.83
N ASP A 198 -28.41 -8.14 33.58
CA ASP A 198 -29.59 -7.35 33.92
C ASP A 198 -30.04 -6.39 32.82
N GLY A 199 -29.23 -6.20 31.78
CA GLY A 199 -29.46 -5.25 30.68
C GLY A 199 -29.35 -3.77 31.07
N ALA A 200 -29.01 -3.44 32.32
CA ALA A 200 -28.95 -2.05 32.81
C ALA A 200 -27.62 -1.36 32.46
N SER A 201 -26.58 -2.15 32.17
CA SER A 201 -25.24 -1.67 31.87
C SER A 201 -24.57 -2.55 30.81
N LEU A 202 -23.45 -2.09 30.26
CA LEU A 202 -22.59 -2.89 29.39
C LEU A 202 -21.12 -2.78 29.81
N TYR A 203 -20.34 -3.81 29.54
CA TYR A 203 -18.89 -3.83 29.70
C TYR A 203 -18.20 -3.67 28.34
N TYR A 204 -17.02 -3.04 28.32
CA TYR A 204 -16.21 -2.89 27.11
C TYR A 204 -14.73 -2.71 27.44
N ALA A 205 -13.87 -3.01 26.48
CA ALA A 205 -12.43 -2.79 26.57
C ALA A 205 -12.04 -1.43 25.99
N HIS A 206 -11.09 -0.77 26.64
CA HIS A 206 -10.58 0.55 26.28
C HIS A 206 -9.05 0.56 26.38
N ASN A 207 -8.37 0.99 25.31
CA ASN A 207 -6.92 1.18 25.32
C ASN A 207 -6.57 2.46 26.10
N THR A 208 -5.89 2.28 27.23
CA THR A 208 -5.60 3.32 28.23
C THR A 208 -4.23 3.99 28.03
N THR A 209 -3.49 3.59 27.00
CA THR A 209 -2.14 4.15 26.77
C THR A 209 -2.20 5.64 26.44
N PRO A 210 -1.18 6.44 26.84
CA PRO A 210 -1.20 7.88 26.64
C PRO A 210 -1.31 8.33 25.18
N GLY A 211 -1.88 9.52 24.99
CA GLY A 211 -2.01 10.20 23.69
C GLY A 211 -3.17 9.69 22.84
N ASP A 212 -3.37 10.33 21.68
CA ASP A 212 -4.51 10.06 20.79
C ASP A 212 -4.15 9.16 19.61
N THR A 213 -2.87 8.92 19.34
CA THR A 213 -2.40 8.16 18.18
C THR A 213 -2.14 6.70 18.52
N PHE A 214 -2.30 5.82 17.52
CA PHE A 214 -1.92 4.42 17.66
C PHE A 214 -0.42 4.28 17.95
N ILE A 215 -0.03 3.26 18.71
CA ILE A 215 1.37 2.94 19.05
C ILE A 215 1.58 1.48 18.66
N TYR A 216 2.58 1.20 17.82
CA TYR A 216 2.98 -0.17 17.49
C TYR A 216 3.77 -0.80 18.64
N ALA A 217 3.65 -2.12 18.80
CA ALA A 217 4.41 -2.90 19.80
C ALA A 217 4.35 -2.26 21.19
N GLN A 218 3.12 -2.03 21.68
CA GLN A 218 2.91 -1.45 23.00
C GLN A 218 3.43 -2.40 24.07
N ASP A 219 4.01 -1.88 25.16
CA ASP A 219 4.57 -2.75 26.21
C ASP A 219 3.48 -3.60 26.88
N GLY A 220 3.44 -4.88 26.52
CA GLY A 220 2.50 -5.90 27.02
C GLY A 220 2.63 -6.20 28.52
N ASN A 221 3.73 -5.79 29.15
CA ASN A 221 3.92 -5.90 30.61
C ASN A 221 3.21 -4.77 31.36
N GLY A 222 3.01 -3.63 30.68
CA GLY A 222 2.27 -2.48 31.20
C GLY A 222 0.76 -2.69 31.13
N GLU A 223 0.03 -1.62 31.41
CA GLU A 223 -1.41 -1.59 31.19
C GLU A 223 -1.69 -1.00 29.80
N ILE A 224 -2.02 -1.86 28.84
CA ILE A 224 -2.46 -1.42 27.52
C ILE A 224 -3.96 -1.15 27.53
N PHE A 225 -4.76 -2.09 28.07
CA PHE A 225 -6.22 -2.02 28.10
C PHE A 225 -6.80 -2.12 29.52
N ALA A 226 -7.98 -1.53 29.67
CA ALA A 226 -8.85 -1.70 30.83
C ALA A 226 -10.24 -2.11 30.40
N ILE A 227 -10.95 -2.81 31.28
CA ILE A 227 -12.39 -3.05 31.13
C ILE A 227 -13.15 -1.99 31.92
N GLU A 228 -14.07 -1.33 31.23
CA GLU A 228 -14.97 -0.31 31.76
C GLU A 228 -16.43 -0.81 31.69
N ARG A 229 -17.25 -0.33 32.63
CA ARG A 229 -18.70 -0.56 32.69
C ARG A 229 -19.42 0.75 32.49
N PHE A 230 -20.29 0.81 31.50
CA PHE A 230 -21.16 1.95 31.19
C PHE A 230 -22.59 1.66 31.68
N ASP A 231 -23.10 2.52 32.56
CA ASP A 231 -24.49 2.48 33.03
C ASP A 231 -25.39 3.22 32.04
N ILE A 232 -26.38 2.53 31.49
CA ILE A 232 -27.20 3.07 30.38
C ILE A 232 -28.14 4.18 30.86
N ALA A 233 -28.61 4.10 32.11
CA ALA A 233 -29.59 5.05 32.65
C ALA A 233 -28.96 6.41 32.99
N THR A 234 -27.74 6.39 33.52
CA THR A 234 -27.02 7.58 33.98
C THR A 234 -26.01 8.11 32.96
N GLY A 235 -25.50 7.24 32.08
CA GLY A 235 -24.39 7.55 31.18
C GLY A 235 -23.02 7.57 31.87
N GLU A 236 -22.92 7.08 33.12
CA GLU A 236 -21.67 7.03 33.87
C GLU A 236 -20.83 5.81 33.47
N THR A 237 -19.52 6.02 33.34
CA THR A 237 -18.53 4.97 33.10
C THR A 237 -17.72 4.73 34.37
N THR A 238 -17.56 3.47 34.76
CA THR A 238 -16.71 3.04 35.88
C THR A 238 -15.70 2.01 35.42
N ARG A 239 -14.50 2.06 35.98
CA ARG A 239 -13.45 1.10 35.68
C ARG A 239 -13.64 -0.18 36.51
N ILE A 240 -13.58 -1.34 35.86
CA ILE A 240 -13.85 -2.65 36.49
C ILE A 240 -12.59 -3.49 36.62
N ALA A 241 -11.82 -3.66 35.53
CA ALA A 241 -10.61 -4.49 35.54
C ALA A 241 -9.45 -3.82 34.79
N GLY A 242 -8.22 -4.24 35.10
CA GLY A 242 -7.00 -3.79 34.43
C GLY A 242 -5.72 -4.14 35.20
N GLY A 243 -4.76 -3.22 35.20
CA GLY A 243 -3.43 -3.37 35.74
C GLY A 243 -2.41 -3.85 34.69
N ALA A 244 -1.23 -4.24 35.17
CA ALA A 244 -0.19 -4.86 34.36
C ALA A 244 -0.73 -6.06 33.56
N GLY A 245 -0.38 -6.13 32.27
CA GLY A 245 -0.88 -7.11 31.31
C GLY A 245 -2.23 -6.76 30.65
N GLY A 246 -2.84 -5.64 31.06
CA GLY A 246 -4.13 -5.18 30.57
C GLY A 246 -5.32 -6.09 30.93
N ALA A 247 -6.52 -5.67 30.55
CA ALA A 247 -7.73 -6.49 30.63
C ALA A 247 -8.59 -6.24 29.38
N VAL A 248 -8.92 -7.32 28.66
CA VAL A 248 -9.72 -7.31 27.43
C VAL A 248 -10.73 -8.45 27.40
N ARG A 249 -11.62 -8.44 26.41
CA ARG A 249 -12.67 -9.45 26.18
C ARG A 249 -13.51 -9.74 27.44
N PRO A 250 -14.29 -8.77 27.95
CA PRO A 250 -15.19 -9.01 29.07
C PRO A 250 -16.27 -10.06 28.73
N ALA A 251 -16.58 -10.96 29.66
CA ALA A 251 -17.71 -11.89 29.59
C ALA A 251 -18.35 -12.03 30.99
N PRO A 252 -19.43 -11.29 31.30
CA PRO A 252 -20.10 -11.39 32.59
C PRO A 252 -20.87 -12.71 32.75
N SER A 253 -20.89 -13.27 33.95
CA SER A 253 -21.63 -14.51 34.23
C SER A 253 -23.15 -14.25 34.23
N PRO A 254 -23.99 -15.22 33.80
CA PRO A 254 -25.45 -15.05 33.75
C PRO A 254 -26.12 -14.65 35.08
N ASP A 255 -25.50 -14.97 36.22
CA ASP A 255 -25.98 -14.61 37.55
C ASP A 255 -25.46 -13.25 38.05
N GLY A 256 -24.66 -12.55 37.23
CA GLY A 256 -24.13 -11.21 37.52
C GLY A 256 -23.06 -11.15 38.60
N LYS A 257 -22.53 -12.30 39.05
CA LYS A 257 -21.56 -12.36 40.17
C LYS A 257 -20.11 -12.29 39.73
N TYR A 258 -19.81 -12.75 38.52
CA TYR A 258 -18.45 -12.85 38.04
C TYR A 258 -18.26 -12.18 36.69
N LEU A 259 -17.02 -11.79 36.41
CA LEU A 259 -16.56 -11.35 35.10
C LEU A 259 -15.37 -12.21 34.68
N ALA A 260 -15.50 -12.95 33.58
CA ALA A 260 -14.37 -13.58 32.91
C ALA A 260 -13.72 -12.57 31.94
N PHE A 261 -12.39 -12.56 31.85
CA PHE A 261 -11.65 -11.66 30.95
C PHE A 261 -10.25 -12.18 30.65
N VAL A 262 -9.66 -11.70 29.56
CA VAL A 262 -8.29 -12.01 29.15
C VAL A 262 -7.33 -10.96 29.70
N LYS A 263 -6.21 -11.42 30.26
CA LYS A 263 -5.14 -10.58 30.80
C LYS A 263 -3.80 -11.27 30.59
N ARG A 264 -2.75 -10.49 30.36
CA ARG A 264 -1.40 -11.02 30.18
C ARG A 264 -0.65 -11.17 31.50
N GLU A 265 0.17 -12.22 31.58
CA GLU A 265 1.29 -12.33 32.53
C GLU A 265 2.58 -12.37 31.71
N ARG A 266 3.29 -11.23 31.62
CA ARG A 266 4.34 -11.00 30.60
C ARG A 266 3.76 -11.21 29.19
N GLU A 267 4.45 -11.89 28.28
CA GLU A 267 3.95 -12.16 26.91
C GLU A 267 2.98 -13.35 26.79
N LYS A 268 2.27 -13.71 27.87
CA LYS A 268 1.35 -14.86 27.86
C LYS A 268 -0.04 -14.43 28.26
N SER A 269 -0.98 -14.55 27.33
CA SER A 269 -2.41 -14.35 27.58
C SER A 269 -2.97 -15.46 28.47
N LYS A 270 -3.83 -15.08 29.42
CA LYS A 270 -4.46 -15.96 30.42
C LYS A 270 -5.93 -15.61 30.57
N LEU A 271 -6.72 -16.57 31.05
CA LEU A 271 -8.12 -16.33 31.39
C LEU A 271 -8.23 -16.10 32.90
N TYR A 272 -8.78 -14.95 33.28
CA TYR A 272 -9.06 -14.56 34.65
C TYR A 272 -10.55 -14.55 34.94
N LEU A 273 -10.87 -14.71 36.21
CA LEU A 273 -12.18 -14.54 36.77
C LEU A 273 -12.11 -13.50 37.90
N MET A 274 -12.97 -12.49 37.83
CA MET A 274 -13.18 -11.50 38.89
C MET A 274 -14.52 -11.76 39.58
N ASP A 275 -14.52 -11.76 40.91
CA ASP A 275 -15.73 -11.63 41.72
C ASP A 275 -16.15 -10.14 41.74
N LEU A 276 -17.32 -9.82 41.19
CA LEU A 276 -17.77 -8.45 41.00
C LEU A 276 -18.16 -7.75 42.31
N ALA A 277 -18.43 -8.49 43.38
CA ALA A 277 -18.77 -7.92 44.68
C ALA A 277 -17.53 -7.50 45.46
N THR A 278 -16.42 -8.23 45.31
CA THR A 278 -15.19 -8.02 46.08
C THR A 278 -14.04 -7.43 45.26
N GLY A 279 -14.10 -7.53 43.93
CA GLY A 279 -13.01 -7.19 43.02
C GLY A 279 -11.87 -8.21 43.01
N ALA A 280 -12.03 -9.37 43.66
CA ALA A 280 -10.98 -10.38 43.73
C ALA A 280 -10.78 -11.07 42.38
N GLU A 281 -9.58 -10.94 41.80
CA GLU A 281 -9.16 -11.59 40.56
C GLU A 281 -8.44 -12.91 40.82
N ARG A 282 -8.70 -13.93 40.00
CA ARG A 282 -7.92 -15.17 39.96
C ARG A 282 -7.84 -15.76 38.57
N LYS A 283 -6.67 -16.31 38.23
CA LYS A 283 -6.47 -17.05 36.98
C LYS A 283 -7.21 -18.39 37.04
N ILE A 284 -7.91 -18.73 35.96
CA ILE A 284 -8.63 -20.01 35.82
C ILE A 284 -8.11 -20.86 34.65
N TYR A 285 -7.36 -20.27 33.71
CA TYR A 285 -6.72 -21.01 32.63
C TYR A 285 -5.42 -20.33 32.17
N ASP A 286 -4.39 -21.14 31.90
CA ASP A 286 -3.01 -20.66 31.73
C ASP A 286 -2.46 -20.75 30.29
N ALA A 287 -3.15 -21.44 29.38
CA ALA A 287 -2.62 -21.78 28.06
C ALA A 287 -3.48 -21.20 26.92
N LEU A 288 -3.82 -19.90 26.99
CA LEU A 288 -4.42 -19.20 25.86
C LEU A 288 -3.36 -18.93 24.78
N ASP A 289 -3.80 -18.80 23.54
CA ASP A 289 -2.99 -18.24 22.47
C ASP A 289 -2.76 -16.73 22.71
N LEU A 290 -1.78 -16.17 22.00
CA LEU A 290 -1.45 -14.75 22.13
C LEU A 290 -2.63 -13.87 21.67
N ASP A 291 -3.02 -12.93 22.54
CA ASP A 291 -4.00 -11.90 22.22
C ASP A 291 -3.43 -10.79 21.32
N MET A 292 -4.32 -9.98 20.76
CA MET A 292 -4.01 -8.88 19.85
C MET A 292 -3.98 -7.51 20.55
N GLN A 293 -3.60 -7.44 21.84
CA GLN A 293 -3.52 -6.16 22.57
C GLN A 293 -2.46 -5.20 22.01
N GLU A 294 -1.45 -5.69 21.30
CA GLU A 294 -0.37 -4.85 20.72
C GLU A 294 -0.61 -4.42 19.27
N THR A 295 -1.78 -4.75 18.70
CA THR A 295 -2.12 -4.49 17.31
C THR A 295 -3.46 -3.77 17.18
N TRP A 296 -3.91 -3.52 15.95
CA TRP A 296 -5.31 -3.19 15.72
C TRP A 296 -6.18 -4.39 16.08
N ALA A 297 -7.30 -4.13 16.75
CA ALA A 297 -8.19 -5.14 17.28
C ALA A 297 -9.62 -4.91 16.75
N VAL A 298 -9.78 -4.76 15.42
CA VAL A 298 -11.07 -4.41 14.79
C VAL A 298 -12.17 -5.42 15.10
N HIS A 299 -11.82 -6.71 15.07
CA HIS A 299 -12.70 -7.81 15.48
C HIS A 299 -12.48 -8.22 16.95
N GLY A 300 -11.82 -7.34 17.70
CA GLY A 300 -11.45 -7.43 19.11
C GLY A 300 -10.13 -8.15 19.39
N ALA A 301 -9.64 -8.07 20.63
CA ALA A 301 -8.29 -8.44 21.04
C ALA A 301 -8.12 -9.94 21.36
N TYR A 302 -9.21 -10.67 21.58
CA TYR A 302 -9.23 -12.14 21.67
C TYR A 302 -10.59 -12.66 21.15
N PRO A 303 -10.75 -13.91 20.69
CA PRO A 303 -12.06 -14.42 20.28
C PRO A 303 -13.13 -14.35 21.37
N VAL A 304 -14.39 -14.26 20.96
CA VAL A 304 -15.53 -14.28 21.90
C VAL A 304 -15.57 -15.61 22.66
N MET A 305 -15.90 -15.52 23.95
CA MET A 305 -16.15 -16.61 24.87
C MET A 305 -17.49 -16.37 25.57
N ASP A 306 -18.11 -17.43 26.07
CA ASP A 306 -19.42 -17.35 26.72
C ASP A 306 -19.58 -18.34 27.88
N TRP A 307 -20.52 -18.04 28.77
CA TRP A 307 -20.79 -18.82 29.97
C TRP A 307 -21.81 -19.93 29.73
N THR A 308 -21.67 -21.01 30.48
CA THR A 308 -22.80 -21.93 30.63
C THR A 308 -23.92 -21.25 31.43
N PRO A 309 -25.21 -21.50 31.12
CA PRO A 309 -26.33 -20.80 31.77
C PRO A 309 -26.41 -20.94 33.30
N ASP A 310 -25.70 -21.91 33.88
CA ASP A 310 -25.61 -22.14 35.32
C ASP A 310 -24.49 -21.35 36.01
N SER A 311 -23.76 -20.50 35.27
CA SER A 311 -22.61 -19.71 35.73
C SER A 311 -21.45 -20.55 36.29
N LYS A 312 -21.34 -21.83 35.94
CA LYS A 312 -20.30 -22.72 36.47
C LYS A 312 -19.10 -22.88 35.56
N SER A 313 -19.22 -22.57 34.27
CA SER A 313 -18.13 -22.75 33.31
C SER A 313 -18.13 -21.69 32.23
N VAL A 314 -16.96 -21.42 31.69
CA VAL A 314 -16.73 -20.60 30.50
C VAL A 314 -16.34 -21.51 29.35
N VAL A 315 -16.94 -21.29 28.17
CA VAL A 315 -16.61 -21.95 26.91
C VAL A 315 -15.87 -20.95 26.01
N PHE A 316 -14.70 -21.33 25.50
CA PHE A 316 -13.78 -20.42 24.82
C PHE A 316 -12.87 -21.15 23.84
N TRP A 317 -12.17 -20.39 22.99
CA TRP A 317 -11.13 -20.91 22.11
C TRP A 317 -9.74 -20.82 22.75
N ALA A 318 -8.95 -21.90 22.67
CA ALA A 318 -7.52 -21.90 22.97
C ALA A 318 -6.82 -23.17 22.46
N GLY A 319 -5.58 -23.03 21.99
CA GLY A 319 -4.75 -24.11 21.47
C GLY A 319 -5.35 -24.76 20.23
N GLY A 320 -6.01 -23.97 19.38
CA GLY A 320 -6.73 -24.48 18.20
C GLY A 320 -8.05 -25.18 18.52
N LYS A 321 -8.42 -25.35 19.80
CA LYS A 321 -9.58 -26.13 20.24
C LYS A 321 -10.65 -25.26 20.88
N ILE A 322 -11.88 -25.76 20.88
CA ILE A 322 -12.95 -25.25 21.75
C ILE A 322 -12.78 -25.93 23.11
N ARG A 323 -12.76 -25.15 24.18
CA ARG A 323 -12.53 -25.60 25.55
C ARG A 323 -13.63 -25.13 26.47
N ARG A 324 -13.80 -25.87 27.55
CA ARG A 324 -14.62 -25.50 28.70
C ARG A 324 -13.73 -25.47 29.93
N VAL A 325 -13.84 -24.41 30.73
CA VAL A 325 -13.17 -24.33 32.04
C VAL A 325 -14.21 -24.05 33.11
N THR A 326 -14.18 -24.82 34.19
CA THR A 326 -15.00 -24.56 35.37
C THR A 326 -14.48 -23.36 36.15
N THR A 327 -15.31 -22.76 36.99
CA THR A 327 -14.86 -21.64 37.80
C THR A 327 -13.66 -22.00 38.67
N ASP A 328 -13.51 -23.21 39.20
CA ASP A 328 -12.33 -23.63 39.97
C ASP A 328 -11.08 -23.96 39.12
N GLY A 329 -11.16 -23.85 37.79
CA GLY A 329 -10.02 -23.97 36.86
C GLY A 329 -9.84 -25.35 36.21
N ALA A 330 -10.78 -26.29 36.39
CA ALA A 330 -10.72 -27.58 35.68
C ALA A 330 -11.15 -27.39 34.22
N ALA A 331 -10.24 -27.66 33.28
CA ALA A 331 -10.47 -27.48 31.85
C ALA A 331 -10.63 -28.82 31.10
N SER A 332 -11.51 -28.82 30.09
CA SER A 332 -11.73 -29.94 29.18
C SER A 332 -11.93 -29.45 27.75
N GLU A 333 -11.59 -30.27 26.76
CA GLU A 333 -11.87 -29.99 25.35
C GLU A 333 -13.33 -30.32 25.01
N ILE A 334 -13.93 -29.52 24.13
CA ILE A 334 -15.18 -29.84 23.43
C ILE A 334 -14.78 -30.23 22.00
N PRO A 335 -14.76 -31.52 21.66
CA PRO A 335 -14.22 -31.98 20.39
C PRO A 335 -15.14 -31.61 19.23
N PHE A 336 -14.55 -31.18 18.12
CA PHE A 336 -15.23 -31.01 16.84
C PHE A 336 -14.43 -31.65 15.72
N ARG A 337 -15.09 -31.91 14.60
CA ARG A 337 -14.42 -32.27 13.34
C ARG A 337 -15.19 -31.73 12.15
N ILE A 338 -14.50 -30.99 11.29
CA ILE A 338 -15.06 -30.36 10.08
C ILE A 338 -14.38 -30.97 8.87
N SER A 339 -15.17 -31.30 7.84
CA SER A 339 -14.69 -31.82 6.56
C SER A 339 -15.51 -31.18 5.44
N ASP A 340 -15.19 -29.93 5.12
CA ASP A 340 -15.94 -29.05 4.24
C ASP A 340 -15.04 -28.36 3.20
N ASP A 341 -15.54 -27.31 2.56
CA ASP A 341 -14.83 -26.52 1.57
C ASP A 341 -14.84 -25.00 1.84
N ARG A 342 -13.88 -24.29 1.23
CA ARG A 342 -13.82 -22.83 1.16
C ARG A 342 -13.75 -22.37 -0.29
N VAL A 343 -14.40 -21.25 -0.60
CA VAL A 343 -14.41 -20.67 -1.94
C VAL A 343 -13.22 -19.74 -2.10
N VAL A 344 -12.47 -19.90 -3.19
CA VAL A 344 -11.30 -19.08 -3.52
C VAL A 344 -11.33 -18.66 -4.99
N ILE A 345 -10.60 -17.59 -5.28
CA ILE A 345 -10.41 -17.04 -6.62
C ILE A 345 -8.93 -17.16 -6.96
N ASP A 346 -8.62 -17.67 -8.15
CA ASP A 346 -7.23 -17.77 -8.58
C ASP A 346 -6.70 -16.40 -9.06
N PRO A 347 -5.51 -15.97 -8.56
CA PRO A 347 -4.89 -14.70 -8.92
C PRO A 347 -4.17 -14.73 -10.28
N PRO A 348 -3.91 -13.55 -10.88
CA PRO A 348 -3.01 -13.43 -12.03
C PRO A 348 -1.54 -13.65 -11.63
N ARG A 349 -0.75 -14.24 -12.53
CA ARG A 349 0.71 -14.44 -12.41
C ARG A 349 1.41 -14.20 -13.76
N PRO A 350 1.44 -12.96 -14.26
CA PRO A 350 2.06 -12.65 -15.54
C PRO A 350 3.57 -12.93 -15.50
N ALA A 351 4.11 -13.48 -16.60
CA ALA A 351 5.55 -13.51 -16.80
C ALA A 351 6.04 -12.10 -17.17
N ILE A 352 7.10 -11.63 -16.52
CA ILE A 352 7.68 -10.31 -16.74
C ILE A 352 9.02 -10.45 -17.44
N GLU A 353 9.21 -9.68 -18.52
CA GLU A 353 10.51 -9.56 -19.18
C GLU A 353 11.43 -8.65 -18.35
N VAL A 354 12.51 -9.23 -17.81
CA VAL A 354 13.34 -8.54 -16.80
C VAL A 354 14.37 -7.60 -17.45
N ALA A 355 14.94 -8.02 -18.57
CA ALA A 355 15.97 -7.30 -19.32
C ALA A 355 15.62 -7.24 -20.83
N PRO A 356 14.66 -6.38 -21.22
CA PRO A 356 14.40 -6.11 -22.63
C PRO A 356 15.59 -5.40 -23.29
N GLU A 357 15.87 -5.70 -24.56
CA GLU A 357 16.95 -5.07 -25.34
C GLU A 357 16.77 -3.55 -25.52
N THR A 358 15.52 -3.09 -25.50
CA THR A 358 15.15 -1.68 -25.66
C THR A 358 14.20 -1.25 -24.56
N VAL A 359 14.54 -0.16 -23.89
CA VAL A 359 13.70 0.48 -22.88
C VAL A 359 12.80 1.49 -23.57
N ARG A 360 11.48 1.27 -23.48
CA ARG A 360 10.48 2.26 -23.87
C ARG A 360 10.03 3.03 -22.63
N THR A 361 10.15 4.35 -22.64
CA THR A 361 9.79 5.16 -21.48
C THR A 361 8.27 5.27 -21.32
N THR A 362 7.77 5.02 -20.11
CA THR A 362 6.34 4.99 -19.78
C THR A 362 5.87 6.20 -18.99
N MET A 363 6.78 6.89 -18.31
CA MET A 363 6.47 8.09 -17.52
C MET A 363 7.33 9.30 -17.95
N PRO A 364 7.17 9.85 -19.18
CA PRO A 364 7.66 11.17 -19.52
C PRO A 364 7.07 12.23 -18.56
N ARG A 365 7.90 13.16 -18.11
CA ARG A 365 7.56 14.10 -17.04
C ARG A 365 7.42 15.53 -17.52
N PHE A 366 6.68 16.32 -16.75
CA PHE A 366 6.55 17.77 -16.90
C PHE A 366 6.13 18.22 -18.32
N ALA A 367 5.30 17.43 -19.00
CA ALA A 367 4.88 17.75 -20.35
C ALA A 367 4.17 19.11 -20.37
N THR A 368 4.71 20.05 -21.14
CA THR A 368 4.18 21.41 -21.32
C THR A 368 4.03 21.68 -22.82
N VAL A 369 2.92 22.29 -23.21
CA VAL A 369 2.59 22.56 -24.62
C VAL A 369 2.73 24.05 -24.90
N SER A 370 3.25 24.40 -26.08
CA SER A 370 3.36 25.78 -26.53
C SER A 370 1.98 26.45 -26.59
N PRO A 371 1.87 27.77 -26.37
CA PRO A 371 0.58 28.47 -26.38
C PRO A 371 -0.25 28.31 -27.67
N ASP A 372 0.41 28.02 -28.80
CA ASP A 372 -0.23 27.76 -30.10
C ASP A 372 -0.69 26.31 -30.30
N GLY A 373 -0.43 25.42 -29.34
CA GLY A 373 -0.81 24.01 -29.35
C GLY A 373 0.02 23.12 -30.30
N ARG A 374 1.08 23.64 -30.91
CA ARG A 374 1.81 22.91 -31.97
C ARG A 374 3.00 22.10 -31.48
N THR A 375 3.55 22.42 -30.32
CA THR A 375 4.80 21.83 -29.83
C THR A 375 4.67 21.44 -28.37
N VAL A 376 5.14 20.25 -28.00
CA VAL A 376 5.28 19.82 -26.60
C VAL A 376 6.76 19.72 -26.24
N VAL A 377 7.09 20.14 -25.02
CA VAL A 377 8.37 19.87 -24.35
C VAL A 377 8.11 19.02 -23.12
N PHE A 378 8.94 18.01 -22.90
CA PHE A 378 8.82 17.08 -21.79
C PHE A 378 10.19 16.53 -21.40
N GLU A 379 10.30 16.00 -20.18
CA GLU A 379 11.49 15.36 -19.67
C GLU A 379 11.38 13.83 -19.78
N THR A 380 12.41 13.17 -20.25
CA THR A 380 12.57 11.72 -20.06
C THR A 380 14.05 11.34 -20.13
N LEU A 381 14.45 10.33 -19.33
CA LEU A 381 15.84 9.90 -19.14
C LEU A 381 16.79 11.04 -18.68
N GLY A 382 16.27 11.94 -17.85
CA GLY A 382 16.95 13.09 -17.27
C GLY A 382 17.05 14.31 -18.19
N LYS A 383 16.42 14.32 -19.36
CA LYS A 383 16.70 15.31 -20.43
C LYS A 383 15.43 15.84 -21.07
N LEU A 384 15.49 17.07 -21.56
CA LEU A 384 14.37 17.70 -22.28
C LEU A 384 14.33 17.28 -23.75
N TRP A 385 13.11 16.94 -24.18
CA TRP A 385 12.75 16.58 -25.53
C TRP A 385 11.66 17.50 -26.05
N VAL A 386 11.71 17.77 -27.35
CA VAL A 386 10.71 18.56 -28.07
C VAL A 386 10.07 17.73 -29.17
N LYS A 387 8.76 17.85 -29.32
CA LYS A 387 7.97 17.14 -30.33
C LYS A 387 6.90 18.06 -30.93
N SER A 388 6.79 18.06 -32.26
CA SER A 388 5.65 18.66 -32.94
C SER A 388 4.42 17.79 -32.77
N LEU A 389 3.29 18.38 -32.38
CA LEU A 389 2.04 17.67 -32.16
C LEU A 389 1.22 17.52 -33.46
N PRO A 390 0.42 16.46 -33.60
CA PRO A 390 0.33 15.32 -32.68
C PRO A 390 1.41 14.24 -32.94
N ASN A 391 1.94 14.16 -34.16
CA ASN A 391 2.64 12.96 -34.66
C ASN A 391 4.14 13.14 -34.94
N GLY A 392 4.74 14.27 -34.57
CA GLY A 392 6.18 14.50 -34.76
C GLY A 392 7.04 13.50 -33.98
N THR A 393 8.30 13.35 -34.41
CA THR A 393 9.31 12.56 -33.69
C THR A 393 9.94 13.41 -32.58
N PRO A 394 10.02 12.91 -31.33
CA PRO A 394 10.78 13.57 -30.27
C PRO A 394 12.24 13.80 -30.67
N LYS A 395 12.77 14.98 -30.35
CA LYS A 395 14.19 15.34 -30.52
C LYS A 395 14.72 15.96 -29.24
N ARG A 396 16.02 15.77 -28.96
CA ARG A 396 16.68 16.47 -27.85
C ARG A 396 16.55 17.98 -28.03
N LEU A 397 16.07 18.67 -27.01
CA LEU A 397 15.92 20.13 -27.02
C LEU A 397 17.25 20.84 -26.75
N THR A 398 18.06 20.27 -25.86
CA THR A 398 19.36 20.81 -25.43
C THR A 398 20.51 19.93 -25.92
N GLY A 399 21.70 20.53 -26.02
CA GLY A 399 22.94 19.82 -26.34
C GLY A 399 23.70 19.28 -25.11
N SER A 400 23.23 19.54 -23.88
CA SER A 400 23.98 19.17 -22.67
C SER A 400 23.95 17.67 -22.41
N ALA A 401 25.12 17.07 -22.24
CA ALA A 401 25.28 15.70 -21.78
C ALA A 401 25.16 15.59 -20.24
N ALA A 402 25.60 16.60 -19.49
CA ALA A 402 25.68 16.58 -18.03
C ALA A 402 24.33 16.88 -17.35
N GLY A 403 24.12 16.31 -16.16
CA GLY A 403 23.02 16.65 -15.26
C GLY A 403 21.62 16.24 -15.72
N ARG A 404 20.62 16.64 -14.92
CA ARG A 404 19.20 16.52 -15.20
C ARG A 404 18.63 17.85 -15.71
N GLU A 405 17.61 17.81 -16.54
CA GLU A 405 16.90 18.99 -17.04
C GLU A 405 15.41 18.86 -16.72
N LEU A 406 14.91 19.70 -15.83
CA LEU A 406 13.67 19.49 -15.09
C LEU A 406 12.73 20.70 -15.20
N PHE A 407 11.44 20.47 -14.93
CA PHE A 407 10.41 21.51 -14.79
C PHE A 407 10.33 22.56 -15.92
N PRO A 408 10.31 22.17 -17.21
CA PRO A 408 10.18 23.10 -18.32
C PRO A 408 8.86 23.88 -18.30
N SER A 409 8.88 25.13 -18.78
CA SER A 409 7.68 25.88 -19.15
C SER A 409 7.92 26.89 -20.27
N PHE A 410 6.91 27.07 -21.11
CA PHE A 410 6.94 28.08 -22.17
C PHE A 410 6.68 29.49 -21.66
N SER A 411 7.28 30.47 -22.32
CA SER A 411 6.82 31.86 -22.27
C SER A 411 5.42 32.02 -22.84
N ALA A 412 4.71 33.08 -22.43
CA ALA A 412 3.35 33.37 -22.92
C ALA A 412 3.28 33.58 -24.45
N ASP A 413 4.37 34.03 -25.08
CA ASP A 413 4.50 34.18 -26.53
C ASP A 413 5.00 32.91 -27.25
N GLY A 414 5.31 31.84 -26.49
CA GLY A 414 5.79 30.56 -27.00
C GLY A 414 7.22 30.57 -27.58
N LYS A 415 7.97 31.67 -27.47
CA LYS A 415 9.31 31.81 -28.08
C LYS A 415 10.46 31.36 -27.18
N ARG A 416 10.26 31.30 -25.88
CA ARG A 416 11.27 30.96 -24.88
C ARG A 416 10.79 29.82 -23.99
N LEU A 417 11.76 29.14 -23.39
CA LEU A 417 11.54 28.10 -22.40
C LEU A 417 12.40 28.40 -21.16
N VAL A 418 11.80 28.28 -19.98
CA VAL A 418 12.51 28.28 -18.69
C VAL A 418 12.47 26.89 -18.09
N TYR A 419 13.58 26.44 -17.51
CA TYR A 419 13.71 25.12 -16.89
C TYR A 419 14.79 25.13 -15.81
N VAL A 420 14.91 24.04 -15.05
CA VAL A 420 15.98 23.84 -14.07
C VAL A 420 16.99 22.84 -14.62
N SER A 421 18.27 23.15 -14.60
CA SER A 421 19.32 22.13 -14.72
C SER A 421 19.81 21.73 -13.34
N TRP A 422 20.11 20.45 -13.14
CA TRP A 422 20.56 19.90 -11.86
C TRP A 422 21.76 18.98 -12.04
N THR A 423 22.74 19.08 -11.14
CA THR A 423 23.75 18.03 -10.88
C THR A 423 23.87 17.86 -9.38
N ASP A 424 24.25 16.69 -8.88
CA ASP A 424 24.33 16.48 -7.43
C ASP A 424 25.40 17.37 -6.75
N ASP A 425 26.49 17.69 -7.46
CA ASP A 425 27.56 18.59 -7.00
C ASP A 425 27.20 20.09 -7.16
N GLY A 426 26.73 20.48 -8.35
CA GLY A 426 26.41 21.87 -8.69
C GLY A 426 25.04 22.36 -8.23
N LEU A 427 24.17 21.46 -7.74
CA LEU A 427 22.75 21.71 -7.43
C LEU A 427 21.96 22.27 -8.63
N GLY A 428 20.85 22.95 -8.34
CA GLY A 428 19.95 23.51 -9.35
C GLY A 428 20.34 24.90 -9.83
N GLU A 429 20.19 25.12 -11.14
CA GLU A 429 20.24 26.43 -11.80
C GLU A 429 18.97 26.66 -12.62
N ILE A 430 18.42 27.88 -12.61
CA ILE A 430 17.33 28.26 -13.51
C ILE A 430 17.93 28.71 -14.84
N ARG A 431 17.48 28.12 -15.94
CA ARG A 431 17.99 28.38 -17.30
C ARG A 431 16.88 28.87 -18.21
N LEU A 432 17.26 29.77 -19.12
CA LEU A 432 16.40 30.30 -20.17
C LEU A 432 16.96 29.91 -21.54
N THR A 433 16.13 29.37 -22.44
CA THR A 433 16.55 29.02 -23.81
C THR A 433 15.47 29.38 -24.83
N SER A 434 15.81 29.32 -26.12
CA SER A 434 14.81 29.43 -27.19
C SER A 434 13.89 28.21 -27.16
N ALA A 435 12.61 28.38 -27.51
CA ALA A 435 11.67 27.28 -27.66
C ALA A 435 12.12 26.21 -28.67
N GLY A 436 12.98 26.58 -29.63
CA GLY A 436 13.59 25.64 -30.58
C GLY A 436 14.85 24.93 -30.07
N GLY A 437 15.31 25.23 -28.85
CA GLY A 437 16.53 24.67 -28.26
C GLY A 437 17.75 25.58 -28.36
N GLY A 438 18.88 25.10 -27.82
CA GLY A 438 20.17 25.81 -27.75
C GLY A 438 20.81 25.79 -26.37
N ALA A 439 22.00 26.39 -26.23
CA ALA A 439 22.79 26.37 -24.99
C ALA A 439 22.10 27.07 -23.80
N GLY A 440 21.23 28.04 -24.07
CA GLY A 440 20.54 28.85 -23.07
C GLY A 440 21.47 29.69 -22.20
N SER A 441 20.89 30.55 -21.37
CA SER A 441 21.58 31.37 -20.36
C SER A 441 21.12 31.01 -18.96
N VAL A 442 22.05 31.01 -18.01
CA VAL A 442 21.73 30.87 -16.58
C VAL A 442 21.12 32.18 -16.06
N VAL A 443 20.03 32.07 -15.31
CA VAL A 443 19.31 33.21 -14.71
C VAL A 443 19.75 33.42 -13.26
N THR A 444 19.94 32.35 -12.50
CA THR A 444 20.34 32.38 -11.08
C THR A 444 21.85 32.54 -10.93
N LYS A 445 22.31 33.41 -10.03
CA LYS A 445 23.75 33.55 -9.71
C LYS A 445 24.23 32.59 -8.63
N THR A 446 23.32 32.11 -7.80
CA THR A 446 23.62 31.14 -6.74
C THR A 446 22.93 29.82 -7.07
N PRO A 447 23.57 28.68 -6.78
CA PRO A 447 22.92 27.38 -6.89
C PRO A 447 21.88 27.21 -5.79
N GLY A 448 20.98 26.24 -5.96
CA GLY A 448 20.02 25.87 -4.93
C GLY A 448 19.04 24.78 -5.37
N VAL A 449 18.12 24.42 -4.48
CA VAL A 449 17.04 23.48 -4.80
C VAL A 449 15.88 24.26 -5.42
N TYR A 450 15.94 24.47 -6.74
CA TYR A 450 14.95 25.23 -7.49
C TYR A 450 13.95 24.33 -8.20
N ARG A 451 12.66 24.71 -8.19
CA ARG A 451 11.59 23.93 -8.82
C ARG A 451 10.57 24.81 -9.52
N ARG A 452 9.89 24.20 -10.51
CA ARG A 452 8.70 24.73 -11.20
C ARG A 452 8.81 26.22 -11.63
N PRO A 453 9.87 26.65 -12.32
CA PRO A 453 9.98 28.03 -12.79
C PRO A 453 8.92 28.37 -13.85
N ARG A 454 8.44 29.62 -13.84
CA ARG A 454 7.47 30.19 -14.78
C ARG A 454 7.83 31.64 -15.14
N LEU A 455 7.71 31.99 -16.43
CA LEU A 455 7.88 33.37 -16.89
C LEU A 455 6.59 34.17 -16.70
N SER A 456 6.73 35.45 -16.37
CA SER A 456 5.64 36.43 -16.41
C SER A 456 5.11 36.62 -17.84
N PRO A 457 3.84 37.01 -18.04
CA PRO A 457 3.28 37.29 -19.36
C PRO A 457 4.11 38.24 -20.24
N ASP A 458 4.81 39.22 -19.66
CA ASP A 458 5.72 40.12 -20.37
C ASP A 458 7.15 39.58 -20.57
N ASN A 459 7.42 38.37 -20.06
CA ASN A 459 8.68 37.64 -20.11
C ASN A 459 9.88 38.33 -19.45
N LYS A 460 9.64 39.23 -18.48
CA LYS A 460 10.69 39.94 -17.74
C LYS A 460 11.01 39.34 -16.38
N THR A 461 10.10 38.59 -15.79
CA THR A 461 10.26 38.01 -14.45
C THR A 461 10.11 36.50 -14.53
N VAL A 462 10.94 35.78 -13.79
CA VAL A 462 10.76 34.34 -13.52
C VAL A 462 10.32 34.19 -12.07
N VAL A 463 9.23 33.46 -11.82
CA VAL A 463 8.83 32.99 -10.48
C VAL A 463 9.15 31.52 -10.36
N PHE A 464 9.52 31.07 -9.16
CA PHE A 464 9.96 29.70 -8.92
C PHE A 464 9.89 29.37 -7.43
N GLU A 465 10.00 28.08 -7.12
CA GLU A 465 10.15 27.58 -5.75
C GLU A 465 11.63 27.44 -5.40
N LYS A 466 12.00 27.90 -4.22
CA LYS A 466 13.25 27.53 -3.55
C LYS A 466 12.90 26.60 -2.39
N GLY A 467 13.38 25.37 -2.41
CA GLY A 467 13.05 24.35 -1.41
C GLY A 467 14.20 23.95 -0.51
N THR A 468 13.91 22.97 0.35
CA THR A 468 14.88 22.22 1.14
C THR A 468 15.08 20.80 0.60
N SER A 469 16.10 20.14 1.12
CA SER A 469 16.42 18.73 0.94
C SER A 469 17.21 18.25 2.16
N GLY A 470 18.00 17.19 2.05
CA GLY A 470 18.89 16.69 3.11
C GLY A 470 18.89 15.17 3.26
N TYR A 471 18.07 14.45 2.48
CA TYR A 471 18.00 13.00 2.53
C TYR A 471 18.73 12.34 1.36
N LEU A 472 18.23 12.44 0.13
CA LEU A 472 18.90 12.00 -1.11
C LEU A 472 19.70 13.12 -1.79
N LEU A 473 19.32 14.39 -1.58
CA LEU A 473 20.04 15.53 -2.15
C LEU A 473 20.65 16.40 -1.04
N SER A 474 21.62 17.23 -1.44
CA SER A 474 22.26 18.20 -0.54
C SER A 474 21.30 19.33 -0.15
N ASP A 475 21.34 19.72 1.13
CA ASP A 475 20.65 20.87 1.69
C ASP A 475 21.48 22.18 1.61
N LYS A 476 22.66 22.16 0.98
CA LYS A 476 23.46 23.37 0.71
C LYS A 476 22.60 24.38 -0.05
N TYR A 477 22.69 25.66 0.34
CA TYR A 477 21.92 26.78 -0.20
C TYR A 477 20.39 26.70 -0.01
N ALA A 478 19.88 25.82 0.86
CA ALA A 478 18.44 25.64 1.12
C ALA A 478 17.81 26.63 2.12
N GLN A 479 18.56 27.62 2.65
CA GLN A 479 18.03 28.54 3.66
C GLN A 479 16.89 29.40 3.12
N ALA A 480 15.90 29.73 3.96
CA ALA A 480 14.72 30.50 3.56
C ALA A 480 13.96 29.88 2.36
N PRO A 481 13.42 28.66 2.48
CA PRO A 481 12.55 28.10 1.44
C PRO A 481 11.30 28.96 1.25
N GLY A 482 10.70 28.88 0.06
CA GLY A 482 9.47 29.60 -0.29
C GLY A 482 9.36 29.89 -1.78
N VAL A 483 8.45 30.79 -2.13
CA VAL A 483 8.26 31.27 -3.52
C VAL A 483 9.10 32.52 -3.75
N TYR A 484 9.85 32.53 -4.85
CA TYR A 484 10.77 33.60 -5.22
C TYR A 484 10.46 34.14 -6.62
N ARG A 485 10.92 35.36 -6.86
CA ARG A 485 11.00 35.97 -8.19
C ARG A 485 12.41 36.45 -8.51
N ILE A 486 12.77 36.46 -9.78
CA ILE A 486 14.03 37.00 -10.30
C ILE A 486 13.80 37.64 -11.68
N ASN A 487 14.62 38.62 -12.06
CA ASN A 487 14.59 39.14 -13.42
C ASN A 487 15.06 38.06 -14.41
N ALA A 488 14.38 37.92 -15.56
CA ALA A 488 14.72 36.96 -16.59
C ALA A 488 16.12 37.17 -17.20
N SER A 489 16.69 38.38 -17.09
CA SER A 489 18.09 38.67 -17.45
C SER A 489 19.10 38.28 -16.36
N GLY A 490 18.65 37.73 -15.25
CA GLY A 490 19.41 37.45 -14.04
C GLY A 490 19.48 38.63 -13.06
N GLY A 491 20.01 38.40 -11.87
CA GLY A 491 20.08 39.39 -10.79
C GLY A 491 19.90 38.76 -9.41
N GLU A 492 19.56 39.58 -8.42
CA GLU A 492 19.18 39.11 -7.08
C GLU A 492 17.77 38.52 -7.11
N MET A 493 17.58 37.39 -6.42
CA MET A 493 16.25 36.80 -6.21
C MET A 493 15.54 37.47 -5.02
N THR A 494 14.24 37.73 -5.14
CA THR A 494 13.41 38.31 -4.08
C THR A 494 12.38 37.31 -3.62
N LYS A 495 12.31 37.07 -2.31
CA LYS A 495 11.27 36.21 -1.72
C LYS A 495 9.91 36.90 -1.84
N VAL A 496 8.90 36.15 -2.24
CA VAL A 496 7.52 36.61 -2.40
C VAL A 496 6.63 35.98 -1.33
N SER A 497 6.85 34.71 -0.98
CA SER A 497 6.07 34.02 0.04
C SER A 497 6.94 33.03 0.81
N ASP A 498 6.66 32.86 2.11
CA ASP A 498 7.28 31.82 2.95
C ASP A 498 6.70 30.42 2.66
N ASP A 499 5.43 30.38 2.20
CA ASP A 499 4.71 29.17 1.84
C ASP A 499 4.26 29.18 0.37
N GLY A 500 3.84 28.03 -0.11
CA GLY A 500 3.23 27.86 -1.42
C GLY A 500 4.07 27.06 -2.41
N SER A 501 3.39 26.38 -3.32
CA SER A 501 4.00 25.63 -4.42
C SER A 501 3.30 25.91 -5.75
N ASN A 502 3.91 25.45 -6.83
CA ASN A 502 3.49 25.62 -8.21
C ASN A 502 3.19 27.09 -8.58
N PRO A 503 4.13 28.03 -8.39
CA PRO A 503 3.88 29.45 -8.64
C PRO A 503 3.72 29.74 -10.14
N HIS A 504 2.69 30.49 -10.51
CA HIS A 504 2.38 30.82 -11.89
C HIS A 504 1.60 32.15 -12.03
N PHE A 505 1.28 32.54 -13.26
CA PHE A 505 0.57 33.78 -13.58
C PHE A 505 -0.77 33.49 -14.27
N GLY A 506 -1.70 34.43 -14.15
CA GLY A 506 -2.87 34.53 -15.00
C GLY A 506 -2.59 35.39 -16.23
N LYS A 507 -3.52 36.28 -16.57
CA LYS A 507 -3.41 37.21 -17.71
C LYS A 507 -2.34 38.28 -17.53
N ASP A 508 -2.25 38.83 -16.32
CA ASP A 508 -1.51 40.05 -16.03
C ASP A 508 -0.25 39.75 -15.20
N ASN A 509 0.69 40.70 -15.15
CA ASN A 509 1.98 40.57 -14.43
C ASN A 509 1.90 41.07 -12.97
N ASP A 510 0.69 41.29 -12.45
CA ASP A 510 0.45 41.95 -11.16
C ASP A 510 0.35 40.97 -9.99
N ARG A 511 0.03 39.70 -10.26
CA ARG A 511 -0.20 38.68 -9.24
C ARG A 511 0.47 37.35 -9.55
N ILE A 512 0.90 36.68 -8.49
CA ILE A 512 1.47 35.33 -8.51
C ILE A 512 0.46 34.41 -7.85
N PHE A 513 -0.01 33.41 -8.60
CA PHE A 513 -0.87 32.34 -8.12
C PHE A 513 -0.02 31.18 -7.63
N MET A 514 -0.45 30.51 -6.57
CA MET A 514 0.22 29.35 -5.98
C MET A 514 -0.78 28.54 -5.17
N GLN A 515 -0.45 27.28 -4.89
CA GLN A 515 -1.25 26.44 -4.00
C GLN A 515 -0.65 26.43 -2.60
N VAL A 516 -1.50 26.47 -1.58
CA VAL A 516 -1.11 26.36 -0.16
C VAL A 516 -1.95 25.28 0.52
N ARG A 517 -1.37 24.64 1.53
CA ARG A 517 -2.05 23.66 2.38
C ARG A 517 -2.67 24.37 3.57
N ASP A 518 -3.93 24.07 3.89
CA ASP A 518 -4.60 24.56 5.10
C ASP A 518 -5.41 23.43 5.71
N GLY A 519 -4.87 22.79 6.76
CA GLY A 519 -5.42 21.54 7.28
C GLY A 519 -5.44 20.44 6.21
N ASN A 520 -6.63 19.90 5.93
CA ASN A 520 -6.87 18.87 4.90
C ASN A 520 -7.18 19.44 3.51
N GLU A 521 -7.40 20.75 3.43
CA GLU A 521 -7.72 21.43 2.18
C GLU A 521 -6.43 21.86 1.45
N THR A 522 -6.52 21.83 0.13
CA THR A 522 -5.57 22.55 -0.72
C THR A 522 -6.28 23.79 -1.29
N LYS A 523 -5.66 24.96 -1.12
CA LYS A 523 -6.21 26.25 -1.56
C LYS A 523 -5.40 26.82 -2.71
N LEU A 524 -6.08 27.34 -3.72
CA LEU A 524 -5.50 28.24 -4.71
C LEU A 524 -5.50 29.65 -4.14
N VAL A 525 -4.30 30.22 -3.96
CA VAL A 525 -4.12 31.59 -3.47
C VAL A 525 -3.35 32.42 -4.48
N SER A 526 -3.39 33.74 -4.32
CA SER A 526 -2.49 34.64 -5.03
C SER A 526 -2.02 35.78 -4.15
N VAL A 527 -0.87 36.34 -4.48
CA VAL A 527 -0.28 37.53 -3.84
C VAL A 527 0.15 38.54 -4.91
N GLY A 528 0.30 39.80 -4.54
CA GLY A 528 0.95 40.81 -5.36
C GLY A 528 2.44 40.50 -5.57
N MET A 529 3.08 41.20 -6.50
CA MET A 529 4.49 40.96 -6.85
C MET A 529 5.50 41.16 -5.69
N ASN A 530 5.10 41.85 -4.61
CA ASN A 530 5.88 42.03 -3.38
C ASN A 530 5.53 41.02 -2.27
N GLY A 531 4.59 40.10 -2.50
CA GLY A 531 4.10 39.13 -1.51
C GLY A 531 2.88 39.58 -0.70
N GLU A 532 2.43 40.82 -0.87
CA GLU A 532 1.30 41.38 -0.11
C GLU A 532 -0.05 41.12 -0.81
N ASP A 533 -1.16 41.61 -0.22
CA ASP A 533 -2.52 41.48 -0.76
C ASP A 533 -2.91 40.02 -1.07
N LYS A 534 -2.70 39.09 -0.12
CA LYS A 534 -3.05 37.67 -0.26
C LYS A 534 -4.56 37.51 -0.49
N ARG A 535 -4.93 36.73 -1.50
CA ARG A 535 -6.32 36.37 -1.85
C ARG A 535 -6.46 34.86 -1.97
N VAL A 536 -7.57 34.33 -1.49
CA VAL A 536 -7.97 32.93 -1.68
C VAL A 536 -9.01 32.87 -2.78
N HIS A 537 -8.81 32.00 -3.77
CA HIS A 537 -9.68 31.89 -4.94
C HIS A 537 -10.48 30.60 -4.95
N ALA A 538 -9.87 29.48 -4.62
CA ALA A 538 -10.56 28.19 -4.59
C ALA A 538 -10.00 27.29 -3.49
N SER A 539 -10.85 26.44 -2.93
CA SER A 539 -10.48 25.47 -1.89
C SER A 539 -11.22 24.15 -2.08
N GLY A 540 -10.61 23.07 -1.61
CA GLY A 540 -11.29 21.78 -1.54
C GLY A 540 -10.44 20.70 -0.92
N ASP A 541 -11.13 19.70 -0.39
CA ASP A 541 -10.52 18.52 0.21
C ASP A 541 -9.87 17.65 -0.86
N LEU A 542 -8.73 17.04 -0.54
CA LEU A 542 -8.06 16.05 -1.40
C LEU A 542 -7.52 16.58 -2.75
N LEU A 543 -7.73 17.87 -3.05
CA LEU A 543 -7.33 18.48 -4.32
C LEU A 543 -5.81 18.67 -4.41
N THR A 544 -5.30 18.57 -5.64
CA THR A 544 -3.88 18.80 -5.97
C THR A 544 -3.73 19.53 -7.32
N ASP A 545 -2.56 20.14 -7.57
CA ASP A 545 -2.13 20.69 -8.87
C ASP A 545 -3.09 21.75 -9.48
N TYR A 546 -3.34 22.84 -8.75
CA TYR A 546 -4.11 23.96 -9.31
C TYR A 546 -3.33 24.69 -10.42
N GLN A 547 -3.98 24.92 -11.56
CA GLN A 547 -3.41 25.64 -12.72
C GLN A 547 -4.42 26.69 -13.24
N VAL A 548 -4.12 27.97 -13.07
CA VAL A 548 -4.92 29.07 -13.62
C VAL A 548 -4.68 29.20 -15.13
N SER A 549 -5.74 29.45 -15.89
CA SER A 549 -5.65 29.63 -17.34
C SER A 549 -4.90 30.92 -17.69
N PRO A 550 -4.19 30.97 -18.83
CA PRO A 550 -3.45 32.16 -19.25
C PRO A 550 -4.28 33.45 -19.42
N ASP A 551 -5.61 33.36 -19.53
CA ASP A 551 -6.50 34.52 -19.55
C ASP A 551 -7.07 34.88 -18.17
N GLY A 552 -6.74 34.12 -17.12
CA GLY A 552 -7.18 34.32 -15.74
C GLY A 552 -8.67 34.05 -15.51
N LYS A 553 -9.35 33.34 -16.41
CA LYS A 553 -10.81 33.13 -16.33
C LYS A 553 -11.23 31.75 -15.83
N ARG A 554 -10.28 30.83 -15.72
CA ARG A 554 -10.53 29.41 -15.43
C ARG A 554 -9.41 28.87 -14.55
N VAL A 555 -9.73 27.79 -13.86
CA VAL A 555 -8.75 27.01 -13.10
C VAL A 555 -8.97 25.53 -13.42
N ALA A 556 -7.87 24.82 -13.60
CA ALA A 556 -7.83 23.37 -13.63
C ALA A 556 -7.21 22.83 -12.34
N PHE A 557 -7.60 21.63 -11.94
CA PHE A 557 -7.08 20.96 -10.74
C PHE A 557 -7.25 19.45 -10.87
N ARG A 558 -6.60 18.71 -9.98
CA ARG A 558 -6.74 17.26 -9.85
C ARG A 558 -7.57 16.90 -8.62
N ASP A 559 -8.53 16.00 -8.81
CA ASP A 559 -9.36 15.40 -7.76
C ASP A 559 -9.48 13.91 -8.04
N ASN A 560 -9.21 13.07 -7.03
CA ASN A 560 -9.13 11.60 -7.17
C ASN A 560 -8.39 11.17 -8.46
N TRP A 561 -7.18 11.70 -8.65
CA TRP A 561 -6.30 11.49 -9.80
C TRP A 561 -6.76 12.07 -11.14
N ALA A 562 -8.04 12.40 -11.31
CA ALA A 562 -8.59 12.93 -12.55
C ALA A 562 -8.46 14.45 -12.67
N ALA A 563 -8.40 14.94 -13.91
CA ALA A 563 -8.35 16.35 -14.23
C ALA A 563 -9.75 16.96 -14.25
N TYR A 564 -9.91 18.16 -13.69
CA TYR A 564 -11.14 18.93 -13.70
C TYR A 564 -10.87 20.37 -14.13
N VAL A 565 -11.88 21.02 -14.69
CA VAL A 565 -11.85 22.44 -15.06
C VAL A 565 -13.10 23.13 -14.56
N MET A 566 -12.93 24.35 -14.03
CA MET A 566 -14.02 25.23 -13.62
C MET A 566 -13.75 26.70 -13.98
N PRO A 567 -14.78 27.54 -14.11
CA PRO A 567 -14.61 28.99 -14.21
C PRO A 567 -14.01 29.56 -12.91
N MET A 568 -13.31 30.69 -13.04
CA MET A 568 -12.78 31.46 -11.90
C MET A 568 -13.58 32.75 -11.75
N THR A 569 -13.79 33.19 -10.52
CA THR A 569 -14.44 34.47 -10.24
C THR A 569 -13.52 35.64 -10.61
N PRO A 570 -14.05 36.78 -11.11
CA PRO A 570 -13.22 37.96 -11.39
C PRO A 570 -12.63 38.64 -10.14
N GLY A 571 -13.18 38.37 -8.95
CA GLY A 571 -12.77 38.99 -7.68
C GLY A 571 -12.16 37.98 -6.69
N PRO A 572 -11.86 38.42 -5.45
CA PRO A 572 -11.18 37.64 -4.42
C PRO A 572 -12.09 36.63 -3.71
N GLN A 573 -13.23 36.25 -4.30
CA GLN A 573 -14.17 35.34 -3.68
C GLN A 573 -13.60 33.94 -3.68
N GLU A 574 -13.48 33.35 -2.48
CA GLU A 574 -13.19 31.94 -2.33
C GLU A 574 -14.41 31.11 -2.75
N ILE A 575 -14.19 30.13 -3.63
CA ILE A 575 -15.21 29.18 -4.06
C ILE A 575 -14.77 27.75 -3.77
N GLY A 576 -15.72 26.87 -3.47
CA GLY A 576 -15.44 25.44 -3.41
C GLY A 576 -15.05 24.90 -4.80
N ALA A 577 -14.01 24.08 -4.83
CA ALA A 577 -13.57 23.28 -5.96
C ALA A 577 -13.72 21.78 -5.64
N GLY A 578 -13.44 20.92 -6.62
CA GLY A 578 -13.62 19.47 -6.48
C GLY A 578 -14.94 18.96 -7.08
N LYS A 579 -15.04 17.65 -7.21
CA LYS A 579 -16.19 16.97 -7.84
C LYS A 579 -17.52 17.17 -7.10
N SER A 580 -17.48 17.55 -5.82
CA SER A 580 -18.64 17.85 -4.98
C SER A 580 -19.06 19.32 -5.02
N ALA A 581 -18.26 20.20 -5.62
CA ALA A 581 -18.57 21.63 -5.70
C ALA A 581 -19.70 21.91 -6.69
N SER A 582 -20.60 22.83 -6.32
CA SER A 582 -21.84 23.11 -7.07
C SER A 582 -22.06 24.60 -7.37
N ALA A 583 -21.27 25.50 -6.78
CA ALA A 583 -21.44 26.94 -6.96
C ALA A 583 -21.16 27.40 -8.40
N LEU A 584 -20.20 26.78 -9.08
CA LEU A 584 -19.86 26.98 -10.48
C LEU A 584 -19.83 25.64 -11.22
N PRO A 585 -19.96 25.62 -12.56
CA PRO A 585 -19.78 24.40 -13.35
C PRO A 585 -18.38 23.79 -13.13
N VAL A 586 -18.33 22.53 -12.66
CA VAL A 586 -17.11 21.73 -12.54
C VAL A 586 -17.24 20.55 -13.50
N VAL A 587 -16.28 20.41 -14.43
CA VAL A 587 -16.33 19.39 -15.48
C VAL A 587 -15.08 18.53 -15.44
N LYS A 588 -15.26 17.20 -15.37
CA LYS A 588 -14.17 16.21 -15.45
C LYS A 588 -13.60 16.21 -16.87
N ALA A 589 -12.33 16.57 -17.02
CA ALA A 589 -11.60 16.61 -18.29
C ALA A 589 -11.07 15.22 -18.72
N SER A 590 -10.71 14.35 -17.77
CA SER A 590 -10.08 13.05 -18.06
C SER A 590 -11.00 11.86 -17.75
N GLU A 591 -10.89 10.79 -18.53
CA GLU A 591 -11.64 9.56 -18.30
C GLU A 591 -11.13 8.84 -17.03
N GLY A 592 -9.81 8.80 -16.84
CA GLY A 592 -9.11 8.27 -15.68
C GLY A 592 -8.12 9.26 -15.06
N GLY A 593 -6.92 8.78 -14.73
CA GLY A 593 -5.85 9.58 -14.12
C GLY A 593 -5.27 10.68 -15.01
N SER A 594 -4.62 11.64 -14.39
CA SER A 594 -3.91 12.76 -15.01
C SER A 594 -2.65 13.09 -14.21
N ALA A 595 -1.65 13.62 -14.88
CA ALA A 595 -0.43 14.20 -14.31
C ALA A 595 0.01 15.40 -15.17
N TYR A 596 0.78 16.31 -14.58
CA TYR A 596 1.37 17.47 -15.24
C TYR A 596 0.33 18.31 -16.01
N LEU A 597 -0.66 18.85 -15.30
CA LEU A 597 -1.66 19.73 -15.91
C LEU A 597 -0.99 20.96 -16.53
N SER A 598 -1.41 21.31 -17.75
CA SER A 598 -0.93 22.53 -18.42
C SER A 598 -1.95 23.09 -19.40
N TRP A 599 -1.87 24.39 -19.66
CA TRP A 599 -2.73 25.09 -20.61
C TRP A 599 -2.02 25.31 -21.95
N SER A 600 -2.72 25.03 -23.04
CA SER A 600 -2.30 25.37 -24.40
C SER A 600 -3.10 26.60 -24.87
N GLY A 601 -2.64 27.78 -24.45
CA GLY A 601 -3.45 28.99 -24.51
C GLY A 601 -4.68 28.92 -23.58
N PRO A 602 -5.61 29.89 -23.64
CA PRO A 602 -6.76 29.93 -22.73
C PRO A 602 -7.88 28.94 -23.06
N GLY A 603 -7.86 28.34 -24.26
CA GLY A 603 -8.95 27.55 -24.81
C GLY A 603 -8.88 26.05 -24.55
N GLU A 604 -7.75 25.53 -24.08
CA GLU A 604 -7.48 24.09 -24.10
C GLU A 604 -6.60 23.65 -22.92
N ILE A 605 -7.07 22.66 -22.18
CA ILE A 605 -6.35 22.02 -21.08
C ILE A 605 -5.63 20.75 -21.60
N ARG A 606 -4.43 20.48 -21.08
CA ARG A 606 -3.55 19.36 -21.44
C ARG A 606 -3.12 18.61 -20.18
N TRP A 607 -2.93 17.30 -20.29
CA TRP A 607 -2.42 16.44 -19.22
C TRP A 607 -1.80 15.19 -19.81
N THR A 608 -0.95 14.52 -19.03
CA THR A 608 -0.45 13.19 -19.38
C THR A 608 -1.11 12.10 -18.54
N LEU A 609 -1.32 10.93 -19.15
CA LEU A 609 -1.50 9.68 -18.43
C LEU A 609 -0.48 8.67 -18.97
N GLY A 610 0.51 8.32 -18.14
CA GLY A 610 1.70 7.61 -18.60
C GLY A 610 2.37 8.39 -19.74
N PRO A 611 2.67 7.75 -20.89
CA PRO A 611 3.33 8.43 -22.00
C PRO A 611 2.37 9.21 -22.91
N THR A 612 1.05 9.17 -22.67
CA THR A 612 0.08 9.76 -23.58
C THR A 612 -0.33 11.15 -23.12
N LEU A 613 -0.15 12.15 -23.99
CA LEU A 613 -0.60 13.52 -23.81
C LEU A 613 -2.00 13.71 -24.38
N TYR A 614 -2.95 14.03 -23.51
CA TYR A 614 -4.35 14.27 -23.83
C TYR A 614 -4.67 15.77 -23.89
N SER A 615 -5.85 16.08 -24.43
CA SER A 615 -6.34 17.45 -24.52
C SER A 615 -7.85 17.55 -24.59
N ALA A 616 -8.39 18.56 -23.93
CA ALA A 616 -9.80 18.91 -24.01
C ALA A 616 -9.96 20.40 -24.25
N ARG A 617 -10.84 20.76 -25.19
CA ARG A 617 -11.21 22.16 -25.44
C ARG A 617 -12.25 22.60 -24.44
N VAL A 618 -12.01 23.70 -23.77
CA VAL A 618 -12.93 24.16 -22.72
C VAL A 618 -14.30 24.57 -23.29
N ALA A 619 -14.35 25.06 -24.54
CA ALA A 619 -15.62 25.38 -25.21
C ALA A 619 -16.53 24.16 -25.39
N GLU A 620 -15.97 22.94 -25.37
CA GLU A 620 -16.72 21.69 -25.43
C GLU A 620 -17.12 21.18 -24.03
N MET A 621 -16.42 21.66 -22.99
CA MET A 621 -16.62 21.26 -21.60
C MET A 621 -17.64 22.13 -20.87
N ILE A 622 -17.47 23.45 -20.92
CA ILE A 622 -18.23 24.41 -20.10
C ILE A 622 -19.19 25.17 -21.02
N PRO A 623 -20.51 25.01 -20.84
CA PRO A 623 -21.51 25.74 -21.62
C PRO A 623 -21.38 27.25 -21.44
N THR A 624 -21.58 28.02 -22.52
CA THR A 624 -21.57 29.49 -22.49
C THR A 624 -22.96 30.09 -22.29
N ALA A 625 -24.01 29.28 -22.32
CA ALA A 625 -25.40 29.69 -22.11
C ALA A 625 -26.20 28.54 -21.46
N PRO A 626 -27.30 28.85 -20.75
CA PRO A 626 -28.25 27.83 -20.29
C PRO A 626 -28.79 27.01 -21.47
N LYS A 627 -29.15 25.75 -21.20
CA LYS A 627 -29.89 24.90 -22.14
C LYS A 627 -31.26 25.50 -22.46
N LYS A 628 -31.80 25.25 -23.65
CA LYS A 628 -33.19 25.61 -23.96
C LYS A 628 -34.16 24.71 -23.20
N ASP A 629 -35.36 25.19 -22.92
CA ASP A 629 -36.41 24.39 -22.31
C ASP A 629 -36.68 23.12 -23.15
N GLY A 630 -36.65 21.96 -22.50
CA GLY A 630 -36.82 20.65 -23.15
C GLY A 630 -35.55 20.03 -23.76
N GLU A 631 -34.40 20.73 -23.73
CA GLU A 631 -33.12 20.19 -24.21
C GLU A 631 -32.38 19.42 -23.08
N GLU A 632 -31.76 18.29 -23.44
CA GLU A 632 -30.89 17.55 -22.52
C GLU A 632 -29.52 18.23 -22.41
N ALA A 633 -28.95 18.23 -21.20
CA ALA A 633 -27.62 18.78 -21.00
C ALA A 633 -26.59 17.86 -21.68
N LYS A 634 -25.90 18.35 -22.72
CA LYS A 634 -24.82 17.60 -23.37
C LYS A 634 -23.69 17.36 -22.36
N LYS A 635 -23.54 16.11 -21.91
CA LYS A 635 -22.43 15.71 -21.04
C LYS A 635 -21.13 15.68 -21.83
N PHE A 636 -20.09 16.33 -21.32
CA PHE A 636 -18.75 16.23 -21.91
C PHE A 636 -18.24 14.80 -21.78
N THR A 637 -17.70 14.26 -22.87
CA THR A 637 -17.06 12.94 -22.89
C THR A 637 -15.55 13.16 -22.97
N PRO A 638 -14.77 12.76 -21.95
CA PRO A 638 -13.32 12.86 -21.98
C PRO A 638 -12.68 12.15 -23.19
N PRO A 639 -11.54 12.66 -23.70
CA PRO A 639 -10.82 12.03 -24.78
C PRO A 639 -10.17 10.72 -24.33
N THR A 640 -10.25 9.69 -25.16
CA THR A 640 -9.67 8.36 -24.90
C THR A 640 -8.34 8.13 -25.64
N THR A 641 -7.98 9.05 -26.55
CA THR A 641 -6.74 9.00 -27.33
C THR A 641 -5.95 10.30 -27.19
N GLY A 642 -4.64 10.24 -27.44
CA GLY A 642 -3.73 11.38 -27.31
C GLY A 642 -2.40 11.16 -28.02
N ALA A 643 -1.50 12.14 -27.93
CA ALA A 643 -0.18 12.09 -28.54
C ALA A 643 0.81 11.30 -27.66
N ASN A 644 1.47 10.29 -28.21
CA ASN A 644 2.44 9.49 -27.47
C ASN A 644 3.79 10.22 -27.34
N LEU A 645 4.29 10.37 -26.11
CA LEU A 645 5.55 11.02 -25.74
C LEU A 645 6.68 10.04 -25.40
N SER A 646 6.42 8.72 -25.42
CA SER A 646 7.47 7.72 -25.16
C SER A 646 8.63 7.86 -26.15
N ILE A 647 9.83 7.60 -25.65
CA ILE A 647 11.01 7.37 -26.48
C ILE A 647 11.51 5.95 -26.24
N SER A 648 12.23 5.43 -27.23
CA SER A 648 12.97 4.18 -27.12
C SER A 648 14.45 4.47 -26.97
N ALA A 649 15.09 3.82 -26.00
CA ALA A 649 16.53 3.86 -25.80
C ALA A 649 17.08 2.43 -25.65
N PRO A 650 18.31 2.16 -26.11
CA PRO A 650 18.94 0.86 -25.83
C PRO A 650 19.07 0.66 -24.32
N ALA A 651 18.80 -0.55 -23.84
CA ALA A 651 19.13 -0.93 -22.48
C ALA A 651 20.65 -0.96 -22.27
N ASP A 652 21.11 -0.81 -21.02
CA ASP A 652 22.53 -1.03 -20.72
C ASP A 652 22.87 -2.50 -20.96
N HIS A 653 23.89 -2.71 -21.77
CA HIS A 653 24.34 -4.04 -22.18
C HIS A 653 25.87 -4.03 -22.19
N PRO A 654 26.54 -4.64 -21.19
CA PRO A 654 27.98 -4.80 -21.24
C PRO A 654 28.39 -5.70 -22.42
N SER A 655 29.68 -5.69 -22.75
CA SER A 655 30.22 -6.58 -23.78
C SER A 655 31.45 -7.32 -23.28
N GLY A 656 31.64 -8.53 -23.82
CA GLY A 656 32.82 -9.36 -23.58
C GLY A 656 32.49 -10.69 -22.90
N VAL A 657 33.53 -11.45 -22.57
CA VAL A 657 33.37 -12.73 -21.86
C VAL A 657 34.09 -12.62 -20.51
N THR A 658 33.36 -12.93 -19.44
CA THR A 658 33.87 -12.99 -18.07
C THR A 658 33.73 -14.42 -17.55
N VAL A 659 34.77 -14.92 -16.90
CA VAL A 659 34.78 -16.25 -16.29
C VAL A 659 35.10 -16.09 -14.81
N ILE A 660 34.19 -16.54 -13.96
CA ILE A 660 34.42 -16.68 -12.52
C ILE A 660 34.74 -18.15 -12.28
N ARG A 661 35.84 -18.46 -11.58
CA ARG A 661 36.28 -19.85 -11.34
C ARG A 661 36.74 -20.07 -9.91
N ASN A 662 36.87 -21.35 -9.55
CA ASN A 662 37.35 -21.83 -8.25
C ASN A 662 36.43 -21.47 -7.07
N ALA A 663 35.15 -21.21 -7.32
CA ALA A 663 34.19 -20.83 -6.28
C ALA A 663 33.29 -22.00 -5.88
N ARG A 664 32.76 -21.94 -4.66
CA ARG A 664 31.51 -22.63 -4.34
C ARG A 664 30.36 -21.86 -4.99
N ILE A 665 29.48 -22.54 -5.72
CA ILE A 665 28.34 -21.92 -6.40
C ILE A 665 27.07 -22.55 -5.86
N ILE A 666 26.22 -21.75 -5.26
CA ILE A 666 24.88 -22.15 -4.83
C ILE A 666 23.92 -21.68 -5.92
N THR A 667 23.52 -22.59 -6.81
CA THR A 667 22.78 -22.18 -8.03
C THR A 667 21.33 -21.82 -7.77
N MET A 668 20.76 -22.27 -6.64
CA MET A 668 19.31 -22.22 -6.33
C MET A 668 18.45 -23.00 -7.34
N LYS A 669 19.06 -23.91 -8.10
CA LYS A 669 18.36 -24.80 -9.00
C LYS A 669 17.90 -26.05 -8.24
N GLY A 670 16.60 -26.30 -8.23
CA GLY A 670 16.03 -27.46 -7.53
C GLY A 670 15.90 -27.24 -6.02
N ASP A 671 15.51 -28.29 -5.30
CA ASP A 671 15.24 -28.22 -3.85
C ASP A 671 16.49 -28.39 -2.99
N ASP A 672 17.56 -28.99 -3.52
CA ASP A 672 18.86 -29.15 -2.85
C ASP A 672 19.79 -27.92 -3.05
N GLY A 673 19.30 -26.88 -3.72
CA GLY A 673 20.05 -25.65 -4.02
C GLY A 673 21.07 -25.77 -5.15
N GLY A 674 21.30 -26.98 -5.69
CA GLY A 674 22.27 -27.24 -6.75
C GLY A 674 23.66 -26.69 -6.44
N VAL A 675 24.24 -27.09 -5.30
CA VAL A 675 25.56 -26.61 -4.83
C VAL A 675 26.69 -27.27 -5.63
N ILE A 676 27.62 -26.45 -6.12
CA ILE A 676 28.84 -26.88 -6.81
C ILE A 676 30.05 -26.40 -5.98
N GLU A 677 30.81 -27.29 -5.36
CA GLU A 677 31.89 -26.92 -4.43
C GLU A 677 33.12 -26.27 -5.10
N ASN A 678 33.44 -26.67 -6.33
CA ASN A 678 34.55 -26.10 -7.10
C ASN A 678 34.12 -25.88 -8.55
N GLY A 679 33.43 -24.77 -8.77
CA GLY A 679 32.75 -24.48 -10.01
C GLY A 679 33.29 -23.27 -10.76
N HIS A 680 32.75 -23.12 -11.97
CA HIS A 680 32.92 -21.95 -12.81
C HIS A 680 31.57 -21.40 -13.29
N ILE A 681 31.55 -20.12 -13.63
CA ILE A 681 30.46 -19.45 -14.34
C ILE A 681 31.08 -18.72 -15.54
N VAL A 682 30.63 -19.06 -16.74
CA VAL A 682 31.00 -18.34 -17.98
C VAL A 682 29.86 -17.41 -18.34
N ILE A 683 30.17 -16.13 -18.45
CA ILE A 683 29.24 -15.05 -18.76
C ILE A 683 29.66 -14.45 -20.09
N ARG A 684 28.72 -14.34 -21.02
CA ARG A 684 28.90 -13.58 -22.25
C ARG A 684 27.98 -12.37 -22.18
N ASP A 685 28.58 -11.20 -22.30
CA ASP A 685 27.94 -9.91 -22.17
C ASP A 685 27.24 -9.81 -20.81
N ASN A 686 25.92 -9.93 -20.74
CA ASN A 686 25.14 -9.93 -19.50
C ASN A 686 24.49 -11.27 -19.12
N ARG A 687 24.67 -12.35 -19.91
CA ARG A 687 24.01 -13.64 -19.68
C ARG A 687 24.99 -14.77 -19.39
N ILE A 688 24.57 -15.66 -18.49
CA ILE A 688 25.28 -16.89 -18.15
C ILE A 688 25.17 -17.85 -19.33
N VAL A 689 26.31 -18.27 -19.88
CA VAL A 689 26.35 -19.23 -21.01
C VAL A 689 26.77 -20.64 -20.56
N ALA A 690 27.46 -20.76 -19.42
CA ALA A 690 27.78 -22.05 -18.79
C ALA A 690 27.96 -21.89 -17.27
N VAL A 691 27.59 -22.94 -16.54
CA VAL A 691 27.87 -23.14 -15.11
C VAL A 691 28.16 -24.63 -14.91
N GLY A 692 29.18 -24.99 -14.14
CA GLY A 692 29.57 -26.39 -13.94
C GLY A 692 30.80 -26.57 -13.06
N GLU A 693 31.17 -27.81 -12.83
CA GLU A 693 32.36 -28.20 -12.05
C GLU A 693 33.65 -28.13 -12.89
N GLY A 694 34.80 -27.95 -12.25
CA GLY A 694 36.11 -28.03 -12.89
C GLY A 694 36.42 -26.88 -13.85
N GLU A 695 37.31 -27.11 -14.82
CA GLU A 695 37.71 -26.09 -15.80
C GLU A 695 36.67 -25.92 -16.92
N ALA A 696 36.32 -24.68 -17.24
CA ALA A 696 35.43 -24.35 -18.35
C ALA A 696 36.22 -24.09 -19.65
N ALA A 697 35.63 -24.41 -20.79
CA ALA A 697 36.09 -23.91 -22.08
C ALA A 697 35.59 -22.47 -22.29
N TYR A 698 36.50 -21.52 -22.51
CA TYR A 698 36.20 -20.13 -22.83
C TYR A 698 37.19 -19.57 -23.85
N PRO A 699 36.80 -18.53 -24.63
CA PRO A 699 37.68 -17.95 -25.64
C PRO A 699 38.93 -17.30 -25.03
N ALA A 700 40.02 -17.30 -25.79
CA ALA A 700 41.22 -16.54 -25.44
C ALA A 700 40.88 -15.05 -25.28
N GLY A 701 41.39 -14.41 -24.22
CA GLY A 701 41.09 -13.01 -23.89
C GLY A 701 39.85 -12.79 -23.01
N ALA A 702 39.20 -13.86 -22.53
CA ALA A 702 38.19 -13.74 -21.48
C ALA A 702 38.76 -13.10 -20.21
N ARG A 703 37.96 -12.27 -19.55
CA ARG A 703 38.29 -11.67 -18.25
C ARG A 703 38.14 -12.73 -17.17
N ILE A 704 39.16 -12.94 -16.34
CA ILE A 704 39.17 -13.98 -15.32
C ILE A 704 38.99 -13.36 -13.94
N VAL A 705 38.02 -13.88 -13.19
CA VAL A 705 37.82 -13.61 -11.76
C VAL A 705 38.13 -14.90 -11.02
N ASP A 706 39.20 -14.89 -10.23
CA ASP A 706 39.52 -16.01 -9.34
C ASP A 706 38.76 -15.82 -8.03
N ALA A 707 37.87 -16.76 -7.72
CA ALA A 707 36.99 -16.72 -6.56
C ALA A 707 37.28 -17.91 -5.62
N ALA A 708 38.54 -18.37 -5.60
CA ALA A 708 39.04 -19.36 -4.65
C ALA A 708 38.67 -18.99 -3.20
N GLY A 709 38.02 -19.94 -2.50
CA GLY A 709 37.57 -19.77 -1.12
C GLY A 709 36.32 -18.89 -0.95
N LYS A 710 35.72 -18.39 -2.04
CA LYS A 710 34.48 -17.62 -2.03
C LYS A 710 33.27 -18.51 -2.29
N THR A 711 32.10 -17.99 -1.91
CA THR A 711 30.80 -18.59 -2.27
C THR A 711 30.02 -17.64 -3.17
N ILE A 712 29.31 -18.16 -4.16
CA ILE A 712 28.50 -17.37 -5.11
C ILE A 712 27.04 -17.79 -5.00
N THR A 713 26.14 -16.81 -4.86
CA THR A 713 24.68 -16.99 -4.90
C THR A 713 24.10 -16.19 -6.08
N PRO A 714 22.84 -16.44 -6.50
CA PRO A 714 22.11 -15.46 -7.28
C PRO A 714 22.04 -14.13 -6.51
N GLY A 715 21.90 -13.02 -7.24
CA GLY A 715 21.56 -11.73 -6.65
C GLY A 715 20.28 -11.80 -5.82
N PHE A 716 20.26 -11.14 -4.67
CA PHE A 716 19.10 -11.15 -3.78
C PHE A 716 17.97 -10.29 -4.36
N ILE A 717 16.73 -10.75 -4.12
CA ILE A 717 15.50 -10.11 -4.57
C ILE A 717 14.68 -9.76 -3.34
N ASP A 718 14.57 -8.47 -3.06
CA ASP A 718 13.65 -7.97 -2.06
C ASP A 718 12.24 -7.84 -2.67
N ALA A 719 11.31 -8.71 -2.26
CA ALA A 719 9.95 -8.75 -2.81
C ALA A 719 9.07 -7.58 -2.32
N HIS A 720 9.48 -6.94 -1.22
CA HIS A 720 8.76 -5.84 -0.59
C HIS A 720 9.77 -4.83 -0.05
N ALA A 721 10.36 -4.05 -0.96
CA ALA A 721 11.24 -2.96 -0.61
C ALA A 721 10.46 -1.66 -0.41
N HIS A 722 11.03 -0.71 0.31
CA HIS A 722 10.62 0.70 0.23
C HIS A 722 11.86 1.60 0.16
N GLY A 723 11.74 2.72 -0.53
CA GLY A 723 12.80 3.72 -0.53
C GLY A 723 12.56 4.84 -1.55
N ALA A 724 12.87 6.07 -1.16
CA ALA A 724 12.73 7.22 -2.05
C ALA A 724 13.61 7.06 -3.30
N GLN A 725 13.04 7.40 -4.47
CA GLN A 725 13.77 7.42 -5.74
C GLN A 725 14.14 8.85 -6.16
N GLY A 726 13.49 9.86 -5.57
CA GLY A 726 13.83 11.26 -5.70
C GLY A 726 13.31 12.07 -4.52
N GLU A 727 13.49 13.39 -4.61
CA GLU A 727 12.88 14.35 -3.68
C GLU A 727 12.16 15.45 -4.47
N ASP A 728 10.82 15.41 -4.44
CA ASP A 728 9.94 16.36 -5.14
C ASP A 728 10.29 16.41 -6.64
N ASP A 729 10.21 15.23 -7.26
CA ASP A 729 10.52 14.91 -8.66
C ASP A 729 12.01 15.06 -9.07
N ILE A 730 12.92 15.44 -8.18
CA ILE A 730 14.36 15.46 -8.46
C ILE A 730 14.96 14.09 -8.15
N ILE A 731 15.27 13.32 -9.19
CA ILE A 731 15.97 12.03 -9.06
C ILE A 731 17.49 12.32 -9.11
N PRO A 732 18.25 11.97 -8.05
CA PRO A 732 19.69 12.22 -7.99
C PRO A 732 20.46 11.52 -9.11
N GLU A 733 21.69 11.95 -9.34
CA GLU A 733 22.67 11.19 -10.13
C GLU A 733 23.25 10.03 -9.32
N GLN A 734 23.36 10.18 -8.00
CA GLN A 734 23.80 9.16 -7.03
C GLN A 734 22.76 8.97 -5.91
N ASN A 735 21.87 7.99 -6.05
CA ASN A 735 20.99 7.58 -4.95
C ASN A 735 21.77 6.68 -3.98
N TRP A 736 22.24 7.24 -2.86
CA TRP A 736 23.05 6.51 -1.88
C TRP A 736 22.30 5.30 -1.29
N SER A 737 20.99 5.42 -1.06
CA SER A 737 20.18 4.36 -0.49
C SER A 737 20.09 3.18 -1.46
N ALA A 738 19.77 3.44 -2.74
CA ALA A 738 19.77 2.40 -3.75
C ALA A 738 21.16 1.73 -3.91
N ILE A 739 22.23 2.52 -3.89
CA ILE A 739 23.60 1.99 -3.99
C ILE A 739 23.95 1.12 -2.77
N ALA A 740 23.53 1.48 -1.55
CA ALA A 740 23.73 0.68 -0.35
C ALA A 740 23.02 -0.68 -0.43
N HIS A 741 21.76 -0.72 -0.91
CA HIS A 741 21.06 -1.98 -1.18
C HIS A 741 21.85 -2.88 -2.16
N LEU A 742 22.35 -2.29 -3.26
CA LEU A 742 23.13 -3.03 -4.24
C LEU A 742 24.47 -3.51 -3.67
N ALA A 743 25.15 -2.70 -2.88
CA ALA A 743 26.39 -3.08 -2.20
C ALA A 743 26.20 -4.25 -1.25
N LEU A 744 25.00 -4.36 -0.66
CA LEU A 744 24.53 -5.48 0.17
C LEU A 744 23.89 -6.61 -0.65
N GLY A 745 24.22 -6.73 -1.94
CA GLY A 745 23.86 -7.90 -2.74
C GLY A 745 22.42 -7.96 -3.23
N VAL A 746 21.58 -6.96 -2.89
CA VAL A 746 20.23 -6.83 -3.44
C VAL A 746 20.33 -6.31 -4.88
N THR A 747 20.20 -7.21 -5.85
CA THR A 747 20.30 -6.84 -7.28
C THR A 747 18.96 -6.49 -7.88
N THR A 748 17.85 -6.84 -7.23
CA THR A 748 16.48 -6.54 -7.67
C THR A 748 15.61 -6.17 -6.49
N ILE A 749 14.79 -5.13 -6.66
CA ILE A 749 13.75 -4.75 -5.71
C ILE A 749 12.38 -4.76 -6.41
N HIS A 750 11.37 -5.19 -5.68
CA HIS A 750 9.97 -4.86 -5.97
C HIS A 750 9.45 -3.95 -4.86
N ASP A 751 9.15 -2.70 -5.21
CA ASP A 751 8.62 -1.69 -4.27
C ASP A 751 7.10 -1.55 -4.44
N PRO A 752 6.29 -2.06 -3.50
CA PRO A 752 4.84 -2.04 -3.61
C PRO A 752 4.21 -0.71 -3.14
N SER A 753 4.99 0.33 -2.86
CA SER A 753 4.44 1.64 -2.47
C SER A 753 5.46 2.76 -2.70
N ASN A 754 5.37 3.42 -3.87
CA ASN A 754 6.27 4.53 -4.20
C ASN A 754 5.54 5.60 -5.03
N ASN A 755 6.19 6.74 -5.29
CA ASN A 755 5.65 7.76 -6.19
C ASN A 755 5.89 7.36 -7.66
N ALA A 756 4.82 7.22 -8.44
CA ALA A 756 4.89 6.89 -9.86
C ALA A 756 5.74 7.88 -10.69
N SER A 757 5.79 9.16 -10.32
CA SER A 757 6.59 10.19 -11.02
C SER A 757 8.09 10.11 -10.73
N GLU A 758 8.52 9.25 -9.82
CA GLU A 758 9.92 9.08 -9.46
C GLU A 758 10.39 7.65 -9.76
N VAL A 759 9.64 6.63 -9.35
CA VAL A 759 10.07 5.22 -9.44
C VAL A 759 10.16 4.70 -10.88
N PHE A 760 9.20 5.01 -11.76
CA PHE A 760 9.24 4.53 -13.16
C PHE A 760 10.31 5.24 -14.00
N PRO A 761 10.53 6.57 -13.86
CA PRO A 761 11.69 7.22 -14.46
C PRO A 761 13.02 6.72 -13.89
N ALA A 762 13.13 6.49 -12.57
CA ALA A 762 14.32 5.89 -11.96
C ALA A 762 14.60 4.50 -12.51
N ALA A 763 13.57 3.65 -12.65
CA ALA A 763 13.68 2.34 -13.31
C ALA A 763 14.17 2.46 -14.75
N SER A 764 13.69 3.45 -15.51
CA SER A 764 14.14 3.71 -16.89
C SER A 764 15.60 4.19 -16.93
N LEU A 765 16.01 5.05 -16.00
CA LEU A 765 17.40 5.50 -15.86
C LEU A 765 18.32 4.33 -15.50
N GLN A 766 17.89 3.47 -14.57
CA GLN A 766 18.62 2.27 -14.16
C GLN A 766 18.79 1.30 -15.33
N ARG A 767 17.71 0.99 -16.05
CA ARG A 767 17.74 0.08 -17.21
C ARG A 767 18.58 0.59 -18.38
N THR A 768 18.79 1.90 -18.49
CA THR A 768 19.62 2.54 -19.53
C THR A 768 21.04 2.87 -19.03
N GLY A 769 21.44 2.40 -17.84
CA GLY A 769 22.79 2.58 -17.28
C GLY A 769 23.10 4.01 -16.84
N LYS A 770 22.07 4.84 -16.61
CA LYS A 770 22.18 6.25 -16.19
C LYS A 770 22.00 6.46 -14.67
N LEU A 771 21.73 5.39 -13.95
CA LEU A 771 21.59 5.34 -12.51
C LEU A 771 22.10 3.98 -12.04
N LEU A 772 23.10 3.96 -11.14
CA LEU A 772 23.56 2.73 -10.50
C LEU A 772 22.61 2.42 -9.34
N ALA A 773 21.87 1.32 -9.45
CA ALA A 773 20.88 0.87 -8.48
C ALA A 773 20.54 -0.60 -8.75
N PRO A 774 19.94 -1.31 -7.77
CA PRO A 774 19.25 -2.56 -8.01
C PRO A 774 18.25 -2.37 -9.15
N ARG A 775 17.91 -3.46 -9.81
CA ARG A 775 16.87 -3.42 -10.82
C ARG A 775 15.53 -3.16 -10.15
N ILE A 776 14.90 -2.05 -10.57
CA ILE A 776 13.70 -1.51 -9.93
C ILE A 776 12.45 -2.05 -10.63
N PHE A 777 11.56 -2.66 -9.85
CA PHE A 777 10.17 -2.92 -10.18
C PHE A 777 9.28 -2.29 -9.11
N SER A 778 8.08 -1.85 -9.47
CA SER A 778 7.20 -1.20 -8.52
C SER A 778 5.75 -1.20 -8.99
N THR A 779 4.83 -1.10 -8.03
CA THR A 779 3.42 -0.79 -8.29
C THR A 779 3.20 0.69 -8.61
N GLY A 780 4.18 1.55 -8.30
CA GLY A 780 3.97 3.00 -8.23
C GLY A 780 3.08 3.35 -7.05
N ASP A 781 2.16 4.31 -7.26
CA ASP A 781 1.23 4.72 -6.21
C ASP A 781 0.32 3.54 -5.80
N VAL A 782 0.01 3.46 -4.51
CA VAL A 782 -0.91 2.46 -3.97
C VAL A 782 -2.38 2.75 -4.35
N VAL A 783 -3.20 1.71 -4.47
CA VAL A 783 -4.66 1.86 -4.57
C VAL A 783 -5.24 1.84 -3.15
N TYR A 784 -5.29 3.02 -2.52
CA TYR A 784 -5.49 3.16 -1.08
C TYR A 784 -6.89 3.67 -0.68
N GLY A 785 -7.54 2.99 0.27
CA GLY A 785 -8.81 3.41 0.88
C GLY A 785 -8.75 4.56 1.89
N ALA A 786 -7.57 4.98 2.37
CA ALA A 786 -7.48 6.09 3.34
C ALA A 786 -7.65 7.47 2.67
N LYS A 787 -8.48 8.32 3.28
CA LYS A 787 -8.80 9.66 2.76
C LYS A 787 -7.69 10.67 3.08
N ALA A 788 -6.66 10.70 2.26
CA ALA A 788 -5.60 11.70 2.30
C ALA A 788 -5.31 12.29 0.90
N PRO A 789 -5.05 13.60 0.78
CA PRO A 789 -4.77 14.21 -0.52
C PRO A 789 -3.52 13.59 -1.17
N GLY A 790 -3.61 13.25 -2.44
CA GLY A 790 -2.50 12.68 -3.21
C GLY A 790 -2.30 11.17 -3.09
N PHE A 791 -3.06 10.47 -2.24
CA PHE A 791 -2.93 9.02 -2.05
C PHE A 791 -4.27 8.25 -2.05
N PHE A 792 -5.40 8.92 -1.80
CA PHE A 792 -6.71 8.27 -1.81
C PHE A 792 -7.11 7.79 -3.21
N SER A 793 -7.57 6.54 -3.30
CA SER A 793 -8.21 5.95 -4.47
C SER A 793 -9.63 5.56 -4.12
N GLU A 794 -10.58 6.43 -4.48
CA GLU A 794 -11.99 6.14 -4.32
C GLU A 794 -12.42 5.04 -5.29
N ILE A 795 -13.18 4.07 -4.77
CA ILE A 795 -13.73 2.95 -5.52
C ILE A 795 -15.17 2.74 -5.05
N GLU A 796 -16.13 3.07 -5.91
CA GLU A 796 -17.55 2.78 -5.67
C GLU A 796 -18.11 1.78 -6.70
N SER A 797 -17.30 1.43 -7.71
CA SER A 797 -17.64 0.52 -8.79
C SER A 797 -16.41 -0.23 -9.32
N TYR A 798 -16.65 -1.32 -10.07
CA TYR A 798 -15.59 -2.02 -10.80
C TYR A 798 -14.87 -1.10 -11.81
N ASP A 799 -15.59 -0.18 -12.45
CA ASP A 799 -15.00 0.75 -13.42
C ASP A 799 -14.03 1.75 -12.76
N ASP A 800 -14.30 2.17 -11.52
CA ASP A 800 -13.35 2.98 -10.74
C ASP A 800 -12.06 2.19 -10.45
N ALA A 801 -12.20 0.94 -10.00
CA ALA A 801 -11.06 0.06 -9.75
C ALA A 801 -10.24 -0.17 -11.03
N LEU A 802 -10.92 -0.46 -12.15
CA LEU A 802 -10.31 -0.64 -13.46
C LEU A 802 -9.60 0.63 -13.95
N ALA A 803 -10.15 1.82 -13.69
CA ALA A 803 -9.51 3.09 -14.03
C ALA A 803 -8.20 3.30 -13.27
N HIS A 804 -8.15 2.96 -11.96
CA HIS A 804 -6.90 3.03 -11.18
C HIS A 804 -5.86 2.01 -11.65
N VAL A 805 -6.26 0.77 -11.93
CA VAL A 805 -5.36 -0.27 -12.45
C VAL A 805 -4.78 0.13 -13.81
N ARG A 806 -5.64 0.58 -14.75
CA ARG A 806 -5.20 1.05 -16.08
C ARG A 806 -4.31 2.28 -15.99
N ARG A 807 -4.57 3.18 -15.03
CA ARG A 807 -3.71 4.34 -14.78
C ARG A 807 -2.28 3.90 -14.46
N LEU A 808 -2.12 3.05 -13.44
CA LEU A 808 -0.80 2.58 -13.01
C LEU A 808 -0.11 1.75 -14.10
N LYS A 809 -0.86 0.90 -14.81
CA LYS A 809 -0.35 0.17 -15.98
C LYS A 809 0.21 1.11 -17.05
N ALA A 810 -0.53 2.18 -17.38
CA ALA A 810 -0.08 3.17 -18.36
C ALA A 810 1.20 3.91 -17.90
N GLN A 811 1.38 4.11 -16.59
CA GLN A 811 2.55 4.76 -16.01
C GLN A 811 3.79 3.84 -15.97
N GLY A 812 3.63 2.53 -16.05
CA GLY A 812 4.72 1.55 -16.14
C GLY A 812 4.62 0.38 -15.16
N ALA A 813 3.59 0.34 -14.33
CA ALA A 813 3.39 -0.75 -13.38
C ALA A 813 3.07 -2.06 -14.12
N HIS A 814 3.60 -3.17 -13.62
CA HIS A 814 3.16 -4.53 -13.98
C HIS A 814 2.47 -5.26 -12.81
N SER A 815 2.44 -4.61 -11.65
CA SER A 815 1.80 -5.04 -10.42
C SER A 815 0.99 -3.88 -9.81
N ILE A 816 0.03 -4.18 -8.95
CA ILE A 816 -0.77 -3.20 -8.20
C ILE A 816 -0.74 -3.54 -6.72
N LYS A 817 -0.64 -2.53 -5.85
CA LYS A 817 -0.83 -2.69 -4.40
C LYS A 817 -2.25 -2.36 -4.00
N ASN A 818 -3.00 -3.39 -3.59
CA ASN A 818 -4.34 -3.28 -3.02
C ASN A 818 -4.20 -2.96 -1.51
N TYR A 819 -4.40 -1.69 -1.14
CA TYR A 819 -3.96 -1.18 0.16
C TYR A 819 -5.15 -0.71 1.01
N ASN A 820 -5.50 -1.46 2.06
CA ASN A 820 -6.45 -1.06 3.11
C ASN A 820 -7.74 -0.40 2.58
N GLN A 821 -8.33 -0.95 1.51
CA GLN A 821 -9.70 -0.62 1.11
C GLN A 821 -10.65 -1.20 2.16
N PRO A 822 -11.48 -0.37 2.83
CA PRO A 822 -12.22 -0.79 4.01
C PRO A 822 -13.30 -1.83 3.69
N ARG A 823 -13.90 -1.76 2.49
CA ARG A 823 -14.94 -2.71 2.09
C ARG A 823 -14.35 -3.85 1.26
N ARG A 824 -14.91 -5.03 1.41
CA ARG A 824 -14.51 -6.23 0.67
C ARG A 824 -14.88 -6.17 -0.81
N ASP A 825 -16.02 -5.56 -1.16
CA ASP A 825 -16.40 -5.36 -2.57
C ASP A 825 -15.32 -4.55 -3.32
N GLN A 826 -14.82 -3.47 -2.71
CA GLN A 826 -13.71 -2.66 -3.26
C GLN A 826 -12.44 -3.50 -3.46
N ARG A 827 -12.05 -4.30 -2.45
CA ARG A 827 -10.86 -5.16 -2.53
C ARG A 827 -10.98 -6.19 -3.64
N GLN A 828 -12.15 -6.84 -3.78
CA GLN A 828 -12.41 -7.79 -4.86
C GLN A 828 -12.43 -7.12 -6.24
N GLN A 829 -12.98 -5.90 -6.35
CA GLN A 829 -12.99 -5.13 -7.60
C GLN A 829 -11.56 -4.81 -8.07
N VAL A 830 -10.66 -4.43 -7.16
CA VAL A 830 -9.23 -4.21 -7.47
C VAL A 830 -8.57 -5.49 -7.94
N ALA A 831 -8.78 -6.62 -7.24
CA ALA A 831 -8.22 -7.92 -7.62
C ALA A 831 -8.73 -8.38 -9.00
N ALA A 832 -10.04 -8.23 -9.26
CA ALA A 832 -10.65 -8.55 -10.55
C ALA A 832 -10.12 -7.65 -11.68
N ALA A 833 -9.96 -6.35 -11.44
CA ALA A 833 -9.39 -5.41 -12.40
C ALA A 833 -7.92 -5.74 -12.71
N GLY A 834 -7.12 -6.09 -11.70
CA GLY A 834 -5.74 -6.57 -11.89
C GLY A 834 -5.69 -7.83 -12.75
N LYS A 835 -6.60 -8.80 -12.51
CA LYS A 835 -6.74 -10.00 -13.34
C LYS A 835 -7.14 -9.67 -14.79
N ALA A 836 -8.11 -8.77 -14.98
CA ALA A 836 -8.56 -8.34 -16.31
C ALA A 836 -7.44 -7.66 -17.11
N GLU A 837 -6.55 -6.93 -16.42
CA GLU A 837 -5.40 -6.26 -17.03
C GLU A 837 -4.12 -7.12 -17.04
N ASN A 838 -4.20 -8.38 -16.59
CA ASN A 838 -3.09 -9.33 -16.46
C ASN A 838 -1.90 -8.75 -15.66
N MET A 839 -2.18 -8.17 -14.51
CA MET A 839 -1.20 -7.57 -13.58
C MET A 839 -1.20 -8.31 -12.26
N THR A 840 -0.02 -8.53 -11.67
CA THR A 840 0.11 -9.08 -10.31
C THR A 840 -0.59 -8.15 -9.30
N VAL A 841 -1.32 -8.70 -8.34
CA VAL A 841 -1.96 -7.92 -7.26
C VAL A 841 -1.33 -8.30 -5.93
N VAL A 842 -0.50 -7.42 -5.37
CA VAL A 842 0.06 -7.59 -4.03
C VAL A 842 -0.86 -6.88 -3.04
N ALA A 843 -1.21 -7.51 -1.92
CA ALA A 843 -2.16 -6.97 -0.97
C ALA A 843 -1.50 -6.62 0.37
N GLU A 844 -1.92 -5.53 0.98
CA GLU A 844 -1.50 -5.16 2.34
C GLU A 844 -2.22 -6.02 3.39
N GLY A 845 -1.45 -6.84 4.12
CA GLY A 845 -1.90 -7.42 5.38
C GLY A 845 -1.95 -6.34 6.46
N ALA A 846 -3.13 -6.12 7.03
CA ALA A 846 -3.43 -4.93 7.83
C ALA A 846 -3.37 -5.19 9.34
N SER A 847 -2.59 -6.18 9.75
CA SER A 847 -2.64 -6.77 11.09
C SER A 847 -4.04 -7.25 11.50
N LEU A 848 -4.88 -7.66 10.53
CA LEU A 848 -6.20 -8.20 10.78
C LEU A 848 -6.31 -9.59 10.16
N PHE A 849 -6.39 -10.61 11.01
CA PHE A 849 -6.51 -12.01 10.59
C PHE A 849 -7.63 -12.22 9.55
N THR A 850 -8.81 -11.65 9.80
CA THR A 850 -9.98 -11.77 8.93
C THR A 850 -9.77 -11.10 7.56
N GLN A 851 -9.13 -9.93 7.53
CA GLN A 851 -8.77 -9.26 6.28
C GLN A 851 -7.76 -10.09 5.49
N ASP A 852 -6.75 -10.64 6.15
CA ASP A 852 -5.70 -11.43 5.50
C ASP A 852 -6.28 -12.70 4.86
N MET A 853 -7.17 -13.41 5.57
CA MET A 853 -7.86 -14.59 5.03
C MET A 853 -8.72 -14.26 3.80
N THR A 854 -9.44 -13.12 3.85
CA THR A 854 -10.24 -12.69 2.69
C THR A 854 -9.37 -12.24 1.52
N LEU A 855 -8.22 -11.59 1.75
CA LEU A 855 -7.28 -11.23 0.69
C LEU A 855 -6.71 -12.47 -0.02
N ILE A 856 -6.40 -13.53 0.73
CA ILE A 856 -5.98 -14.83 0.18
C ILE A 856 -7.11 -15.48 -0.65
N ALA A 857 -8.35 -15.41 -0.18
CA ALA A 857 -9.52 -15.97 -0.87
C ALA A 857 -9.89 -15.20 -2.15
N ASP A 858 -9.73 -13.87 -2.16
CA ASP A 858 -10.29 -12.96 -3.16
C ASP A 858 -9.43 -12.81 -4.44
N GLY A 859 -8.39 -13.63 -4.62
CA GLY A 859 -7.58 -13.66 -5.85
C GLY A 859 -6.49 -12.60 -5.93
N ASN A 860 -5.93 -12.18 -4.79
CA ASN A 860 -4.69 -11.43 -4.74
C ASN A 860 -3.49 -12.39 -4.99
N SER A 861 -2.48 -11.94 -5.74
CA SER A 861 -1.31 -12.73 -6.12
C SER A 861 -0.35 -12.98 -4.96
N ALA A 862 -0.27 -12.06 -3.99
CA ALA A 862 0.51 -12.21 -2.77
C ALA A 862 -0.14 -11.46 -1.59
N LEU A 863 -0.05 -12.04 -0.40
CA LEU A 863 -0.27 -11.37 0.88
C LEU A 863 1.07 -10.86 1.40
N GLU A 864 1.14 -9.56 1.68
CA GLU A 864 2.31 -8.90 2.27
C GLU A 864 2.05 -8.63 3.77
N HIS A 865 3.09 -8.63 4.59
CA HIS A 865 3.05 -8.62 6.07
C HIS A 865 2.55 -9.91 6.71
N ASN A 866 2.86 -10.08 7.99
CA ASN A 866 2.53 -11.30 8.72
C ASN A 866 1.03 -11.41 9.00
N ILE A 867 0.51 -12.65 8.90
CA ILE A 867 -0.75 -13.01 9.52
C ILE A 867 -0.56 -12.83 11.04
N PRO A 868 -1.35 -11.98 11.72
CA PRO A 868 -1.07 -11.52 13.08
C PRO A 868 -1.51 -12.54 14.13
N GLN A 869 -1.03 -13.78 14.01
CA GLN A 869 -1.37 -14.90 14.86
C GLN A 869 -0.12 -15.64 15.28
N ALA A 870 0.00 -15.91 16.57
CA ALA A 870 1.15 -16.64 17.12
C ALA A 870 1.26 -18.07 16.59
N ASN A 871 0.12 -18.69 16.29
CA ASN A 871 0.03 -20.05 15.75
C ASN A 871 -0.99 -20.09 14.61
N LEU A 872 -0.58 -20.67 13.47
CA LEU A 872 -1.47 -21.08 12.41
C LEU A 872 -1.79 -22.56 12.60
N TYR A 873 -3.09 -22.86 12.73
CA TYR A 873 -3.61 -24.21 12.86
C TYR A 873 -3.99 -24.76 11.46
N GLU A 874 -4.34 -26.04 11.40
CA GLU A 874 -4.54 -26.76 10.13
C GLU A 874 -5.65 -26.16 9.24
N ASP A 875 -6.61 -25.40 9.79
CA ASP A 875 -7.59 -24.67 8.98
C ASP A 875 -6.92 -23.66 8.05
N VAL A 876 -6.03 -22.82 8.57
CA VAL A 876 -5.27 -21.82 7.79
C VAL A 876 -4.23 -22.51 6.92
N LEU A 877 -3.49 -23.48 7.47
CA LEU A 877 -2.41 -24.16 6.73
C LEU A 877 -2.94 -24.96 5.53
N SER A 878 -4.02 -25.73 5.71
CA SER A 878 -4.68 -26.48 4.64
C SER A 878 -5.33 -25.54 3.61
N PHE A 879 -5.99 -24.48 4.07
CA PHE A 879 -6.60 -23.50 3.19
C PHE A 879 -5.58 -22.78 2.31
N PHE A 880 -4.56 -22.18 2.91
CA PHE A 880 -3.61 -21.32 2.21
C PHE A 880 -2.77 -22.13 1.21
N SER A 881 -2.29 -23.32 1.60
CA SER A 881 -1.50 -24.21 0.72
C SER A 881 -2.23 -24.66 -0.55
N GLN A 882 -3.57 -24.66 -0.54
CA GLN A 882 -4.38 -24.99 -1.72
C GLN A 882 -4.79 -23.77 -2.55
N THR A 883 -4.43 -22.57 -2.12
CA THR A 883 -4.57 -21.36 -2.95
C THR A 883 -3.38 -21.21 -3.88
N LYS A 884 -3.45 -20.19 -4.73
CA LYS A 884 -2.31 -19.78 -5.56
C LYS A 884 -1.79 -18.41 -5.12
N ALA A 885 -2.04 -17.95 -3.90
CA ALA A 885 -1.45 -16.71 -3.37
C ALA A 885 -0.04 -16.98 -2.81
N ALA A 886 0.87 -16.03 -2.98
CA ALA A 886 2.20 -16.04 -2.34
C ALA A 886 2.15 -15.32 -0.98
N TYR A 887 3.22 -15.40 -0.21
CA TYR A 887 3.32 -14.79 1.11
C TYR A 887 4.68 -14.10 1.32
N THR A 888 4.64 -12.86 1.81
CA THR A 888 5.84 -12.09 2.16
C THR A 888 5.62 -11.51 3.57
N PRO A 889 6.04 -12.20 4.64
CA PRO A 889 5.65 -11.85 6.00
C PRO A 889 6.30 -10.57 6.56
N THR A 890 7.32 -10.03 5.90
CA THR A 890 8.08 -8.84 6.32
C THR A 890 8.49 -8.87 7.80
N LEU A 891 9.30 -9.88 8.15
CA LEU A 891 9.69 -10.22 9.52
C LEU A 891 10.32 -9.06 10.31
N VAL A 892 10.99 -8.14 9.62
CA VAL A 892 11.56 -6.91 10.18
C VAL A 892 10.52 -5.95 10.75
N VAL A 893 9.26 -6.03 10.31
CA VAL A 893 8.13 -5.16 10.73
C VAL A 893 6.87 -5.95 11.12
N THR A 894 7.02 -7.16 11.64
CA THR A 894 5.89 -7.98 12.10
C THR A 894 5.01 -7.30 13.13
N TYR A 895 3.71 -7.54 13.03
CA TYR A 895 2.72 -7.19 14.05
C TYR A 895 2.71 -8.19 15.21
N GLY A 896 2.22 -7.75 16.38
CA GLY A 896 1.94 -8.59 17.54
C GLY A 896 3.03 -8.62 18.62
N GLY A 897 4.04 -7.76 18.53
CA GLY A 897 5.17 -7.68 19.46
C GLY A 897 6.31 -6.84 18.88
N LEU A 898 7.51 -6.92 19.49
CA LEU A 898 8.71 -6.34 18.89
C LEU A 898 9.14 -7.14 17.66
N ALA A 899 9.35 -6.46 16.53
CA ALA A 899 9.68 -7.11 15.26
C ALA A 899 11.19 -7.42 15.10
N GLY A 900 11.60 -7.88 13.92
CA GLY A 900 13.01 -8.18 13.61
C GLY A 900 13.92 -6.96 13.61
N ASP A 901 13.48 -5.78 13.14
CA ASP A 901 14.31 -4.56 13.12
C ASP A 901 14.90 -4.20 14.51
N PRO A 902 14.10 -4.05 15.59
CA PRO A 902 14.66 -3.76 16.91
C PRO A 902 15.53 -4.91 17.45
N TYR A 903 15.23 -6.17 17.11
CA TYR A 903 16.05 -7.32 17.50
C TYR A 903 17.46 -7.22 16.91
N TRP A 904 17.56 -6.99 15.60
CA TRP A 904 18.85 -7.00 14.92
C TRP A 904 19.69 -5.77 15.22
N ARG A 905 19.05 -4.60 15.39
CA ARG A 905 19.74 -3.42 15.94
C ARG A 905 20.28 -3.71 17.34
N TYR A 906 19.55 -4.45 18.18
CA TYR A 906 20.05 -4.89 19.47
C TYR A 906 21.23 -5.87 19.34
N ALA A 907 21.09 -6.88 18.49
CA ALA A 907 22.01 -8.01 18.37
C ALA A 907 23.31 -7.70 17.62
N THR A 908 23.36 -6.63 16.81
CA THR A 908 24.50 -6.33 15.92
C THR A 908 24.94 -4.87 15.99
N ASP A 909 26.22 -4.62 15.69
CA ASP A 909 26.79 -3.26 15.62
C ASP A 909 26.59 -2.62 14.25
N VAL A 910 25.33 -2.37 13.88
CA VAL A 910 24.92 -1.83 12.56
C VAL A 910 25.70 -0.56 12.17
N TRP A 911 25.95 0.36 13.11
CA TRP A 911 26.68 1.61 12.83
C TRP A 911 28.17 1.39 12.53
N LEU A 912 28.71 0.20 12.81
CA LEU A 912 30.08 -0.22 12.45
C LEU A 912 30.10 -1.12 11.22
N HIS A 913 28.95 -1.43 10.61
CA HIS A 913 28.89 -2.34 9.47
C HIS A 913 29.80 -1.83 8.34
N PRO A 914 30.71 -2.68 7.80
CA PRO A 914 31.80 -2.24 6.93
C PRO A 914 31.32 -1.66 5.60
N ILE A 915 30.15 -2.08 5.11
CA ILE A 915 29.54 -1.56 3.88
C ILE A 915 28.65 -0.34 4.16
N LEU A 916 27.81 -0.38 5.20
CA LEU A 916 26.88 0.73 5.48
C LEU A 916 27.63 1.99 5.88
N SER A 917 28.72 1.87 6.65
CA SER A 917 29.59 2.99 7.01
C SER A 917 30.27 3.69 5.82
N LYS A 918 30.21 3.11 4.61
CA LYS A 918 30.71 3.71 3.35
C LYS A 918 29.61 4.33 2.49
N HIS A 919 28.40 3.79 2.57
CA HIS A 919 27.32 4.12 1.63
C HIS A 919 26.13 4.86 2.26
N VAL A 920 25.95 4.77 3.58
CA VAL A 920 24.89 5.46 4.31
C VAL A 920 25.43 6.75 4.94
N PRO A 921 24.74 7.90 4.82
CA PRO A 921 25.19 9.14 5.43
C PRO A 921 25.41 8.97 6.95
N PRO A 922 26.55 9.39 7.52
CA PRO A 922 26.83 9.19 8.94
C PRO A 922 25.81 9.85 9.88
N HIS A 923 25.20 10.96 9.45
CA HIS A 923 24.16 11.66 10.20
C HIS A 923 22.80 10.94 10.19
N ILE A 924 22.64 9.89 9.38
CA ILE A 924 21.49 8.98 9.38
C ILE A 924 21.87 7.67 10.08
N LEU A 925 23.00 7.06 9.69
CA LEU A 925 23.43 5.76 10.20
C LEU A 925 23.63 5.78 11.73
N GLN A 926 24.34 6.78 12.26
CA GLN A 926 24.69 6.82 13.68
C GLN A 926 23.45 7.05 14.59
N PRO A 927 22.61 8.09 14.37
CA PRO A 927 21.47 8.33 15.25
C PRO A 927 20.42 7.21 15.23
N ASN A 928 20.24 6.53 14.09
CA ASN A 928 19.28 5.44 13.96
C ASN A 928 19.72 4.15 14.67
N ASN A 929 21.03 3.93 14.88
CA ASN A 929 21.56 2.62 15.28
C ASN A 929 22.26 2.59 16.64
N VAL A 930 22.80 3.71 17.12
CA VAL A 930 23.62 3.71 18.36
C VAL A 930 22.79 3.51 19.62
N ARG A 931 21.56 4.05 19.66
CA ARG A 931 20.62 3.84 20.78
C ARG A 931 19.64 2.74 20.40
N ARG A 932 19.51 1.72 21.25
CA ARG A 932 18.80 0.48 20.93
C ARG A 932 17.76 0.15 21.98
N THR A 933 16.67 -0.47 21.53
CA THR A 933 15.68 -1.13 22.38
C THR A 933 16.24 -2.48 22.82
N LYS A 934 16.12 -2.83 24.10
CA LYS A 934 16.49 -4.15 24.61
C LYS A 934 15.29 -4.75 25.35
N ALA A 935 14.94 -5.98 24.99
CA ALA A 935 13.87 -6.76 25.60
C ALA A 935 14.31 -8.24 25.78
N PRO A 936 13.60 -9.04 26.59
CA PRO A 936 13.69 -10.49 26.59
C PRO A 936 13.45 -11.11 25.19
N GLU A 937 13.97 -12.30 24.96
CA GLU A 937 13.90 -12.98 23.65
C GLU A 937 12.46 -13.25 23.22
N GLU A 938 11.59 -13.59 24.18
CA GLU A 938 10.18 -13.91 23.95
C GLU A 938 9.31 -12.72 23.51
N ASP A 939 9.78 -11.49 23.70
CA ASP A 939 9.06 -10.27 23.28
C ASP A 939 9.26 -10.00 21.77
N PHE A 940 10.28 -10.62 21.16
CA PHE A 940 10.54 -10.52 19.73
C PHE A 940 9.76 -11.57 18.94
N VAL A 941 8.84 -11.12 18.10
CA VAL A 941 7.86 -11.97 17.41
C VAL A 941 8.28 -12.36 15.99
N ASP A 942 9.42 -11.87 15.50
CA ASP A 942 9.97 -12.23 14.19
C ASP A 942 10.19 -13.74 14.07
N GLN A 943 10.79 -14.37 15.07
CA GLN A 943 11.06 -15.82 15.12
C GLN A 943 9.77 -16.65 15.07
N MET A 944 8.72 -16.19 15.74
CA MET A 944 7.44 -16.88 15.80
C MET A 944 6.73 -16.82 14.46
N ASN A 945 6.69 -15.63 13.84
CA ASN A 945 6.10 -15.45 12.53
C ASN A 945 6.89 -16.18 11.44
N ALA A 946 8.22 -16.22 11.55
CA ALA A 946 9.10 -17.01 10.69
C ALA A 946 8.79 -18.51 10.76
N ARG A 947 8.55 -19.04 11.97
CA ARG A 947 8.14 -20.44 12.18
C ARG A 947 6.82 -20.75 11.49
N GLU A 948 5.82 -19.88 11.60
CA GLU A 948 4.53 -20.06 10.93
C GLU A 948 4.64 -19.92 9.41
N ALA A 949 5.46 -19.00 8.92
CA ALA A 949 5.79 -18.89 7.51
C ALA A 949 6.48 -20.15 6.98
N LYS A 950 7.38 -20.77 7.76
CA LYS A 950 7.99 -22.06 7.41
C LYS A 950 6.94 -23.17 7.27
N LYS A 951 5.97 -23.29 8.18
CA LYS A 951 4.89 -24.30 8.07
C LYS A 951 4.12 -24.19 6.74
N LEU A 952 3.95 -22.97 6.24
CA LEU A 952 3.33 -22.70 4.93
C LEU A 952 4.29 -23.04 3.78
N ALA A 953 5.56 -22.66 3.87
CA ALA A 953 6.59 -22.98 2.88
C ALA A 953 6.76 -24.49 2.69
N ASP A 954 6.79 -25.25 3.79
CA ASP A 954 6.87 -26.72 3.79
C ASP A 954 5.67 -27.38 3.09
N ARG A 955 4.54 -26.65 2.97
CA ARG A 955 3.33 -27.07 2.24
C ARG A 955 3.25 -26.49 0.83
N GLY A 956 4.33 -25.88 0.33
CA GLY A 956 4.43 -25.36 -1.04
C GLY A 956 3.91 -23.94 -1.25
N VAL A 957 3.56 -23.19 -0.19
CA VAL A 957 3.28 -21.75 -0.31
C VAL A 957 4.58 -21.03 -0.64
N MET A 958 4.56 -20.16 -1.65
CA MET A 958 5.73 -19.34 -2.00
C MET A 958 5.94 -18.26 -0.95
N VAL A 959 6.88 -18.50 -0.03
CA VAL A 959 7.29 -17.55 1.02
C VAL A 959 8.55 -16.80 0.59
N SER A 960 8.49 -15.48 0.54
CA SER A 960 9.60 -14.61 0.14
C SER A 960 10.05 -13.69 1.29
N ILE A 961 11.30 -13.22 1.25
CA ILE A 961 11.75 -12.11 2.09
C ILE A 961 11.07 -10.80 1.65
N GLY A 962 10.91 -9.86 2.59
CA GLY A 962 10.51 -8.48 2.29
C GLY A 962 11.00 -7.52 3.34
N ALA A 963 12.01 -6.69 3.04
CA ALA A 963 12.68 -5.88 4.06
C ALA A 963 11.94 -4.58 4.41
N HIS A 964 10.86 -4.25 3.71
CA HIS A 964 9.98 -3.10 3.95
C HIS A 964 10.72 -1.74 3.99
N GLY A 965 11.96 -1.68 3.49
CA GLY A 965 12.81 -0.48 3.48
C GLY A 965 13.52 -0.16 4.80
N GLN A 966 13.50 -1.06 5.79
CA GLN A 966 14.31 -0.93 7.00
C GLN A 966 15.78 -1.23 6.71
N GLU A 967 16.67 -0.32 7.11
CA GLU A 967 18.15 -0.39 7.02
C GLU A 967 18.68 -0.87 5.65
N GLU A 968 19.22 0.04 4.86
CA GLU A 968 19.42 -0.13 3.41
C GLU A 968 20.15 -1.41 3.03
N GLY A 969 19.45 -2.36 2.40
CA GLY A 969 19.96 -3.69 2.05
C GLY A 969 20.12 -4.64 3.24
N LEU A 970 20.57 -4.15 4.41
CA LEU A 970 20.82 -4.98 5.59
C LEU A 970 19.53 -5.59 6.12
N GLY A 971 18.39 -4.89 6.01
CA GLY A 971 17.08 -5.46 6.32
C GLY A 971 16.75 -6.74 5.53
N SER A 972 17.22 -6.88 4.28
CA SER A 972 17.02 -8.12 3.51
C SER A 972 17.81 -9.30 4.09
N HIS A 973 18.95 -9.03 4.74
CA HIS A 973 19.71 -10.05 5.47
C HIS A 973 19.01 -10.41 6.78
N TRP A 974 18.50 -9.42 7.50
CA TRP A 974 17.70 -9.63 8.71
C TRP A 974 16.48 -10.52 8.45
N GLU A 975 15.80 -10.36 7.31
CA GLU A 975 14.73 -11.29 6.90
C GLU A 975 15.23 -12.74 6.83
N MET A 976 16.34 -12.99 6.10
CA MET A 976 16.93 -14.32 5.97
C MET A 976 17.34 -14.90 7.33
N TRP A 977 17.94 -14.08 8.19
CA TRP A 977 18.37 -14.50 9.52
C TRP A 977 17.19 -14.80 10.43
N SER A 978 16.13 -13.99 10.38
CA SER A 978 14.89 -14.22 11.14
C SER A 978 14.16 -15.47 10.65
N PHE A 979 14.19 -15.79 9.34
CA PHE A 979 13.71 -17.08 8.84
C PHE A 979 14.45 -18.27 9.46
N VAL A 980 15.78 -18.19 9.58
CA VAL A 980 16.57 -19.24 10.24
C VAL A 980 16.30 -19.31 11.74
N ARG A 981 16.13 -18.17 12.42
CA ARG A 981 15.68 -18.13 13.82
C ARG A 981 14.32 -18.81 14.01
N GLY A 982 13.42 -18.71 13.02
CA GLY A 982 12.13 -19.40 12.99
C GLY A 982 12.19 -20.87 12.57
N GLY A 983 13.37 -21.41 12.25
CA GLY A 983 13.60 -22.83 11.97
C GLY A 983 13.75 -23.19 10.49
N MET A 984 13.85 -22.23 9.58
CA MET A 984 14.32 -22.52 8.22
C MET A 984 15.80 -22.92 8.24
N SER A 985 16.19 -23.83 7.36
CA SER A 985 17.62 -24.02 7.06
C SER A 985 18.18 -22.79 6.32
N PRO A 986 19.50 -22.56 6.37
CA PRO A 986 20.10 -21.48 5.58
C PRO A 986 19.80 -21.57 4.08
N LEU A 987 19.69 -22.79 3.53
CA LEU A 987 19.30 -23.01 2.14
C LEU A 987 17.86 -22.54 1.85
N GLU A 988 16.91 -22.86 2.73
CA GLU A 988 15.51 -22.42 2.61
C GLU A 988 15.40 -20.89 2.67
N ALA A 989 16.12 -20.24 3.60
CA ALA A 989 16.17 -18.78 3.72
C ALA A 989 16.75 -18.12 2.45
N LEU A 990 17.84 -18.66 1.89
CA LEU A 990 18.42 -18.19 0.63
C LEU A 990 17.45 -18.34 -0.55
N LYS A 991 16.67 -19.44 -0.59
CA LYS A 991 15.65 -19.66 -1.62
C LYS A 991 14.52 -18.61 -1.52
N ALA A 992 14.12 -18.26 -0.29
CA ALA A 992 13.17 -17.17 0.00
C ALA A 992 13.69 -15.78 -0.42
N ALA A 993 15.01 -15.61 -0.57
CA ALA A 993 15.66 -14.39 -1.04
C ALA A 993 15.99 -14.37 -2.55
N THR A 994 15.76 -15.47 -3.28
CA THR A 994 16.21 -15.61 -4.67
C THR A 994 15.15 -16.23 -5.58
N ALA A 995 15.05 -17.56 -5.64
CA ALA A 995 14.20 -18.27 -6.59
C ALA A 995 12.70 -18.09 -6.29
N THR A 996 12.31 -18.04 -5.01
CA THR A 996 10.91 -17.89 -4.61
C THR A 996 10.33 -16.53 -5.01
N PRO A 997 10.92 -15.37 -4.65
CA PRO A 997 10.40 -14.07 -5.09
C PRO A 997 10.47 -13.90 -6.61
N ALA A 998 11.50 -14.42 -7.27
CA ALA A 998 11.54 -14.44 -8.74
C ALA A 998 10.36 -15.20 -9.35
N THR A 999 9.92 -16.29 -8.72
CA THR A 999 8.76 -17.07 -9.18
C THR A 999 7.45 -16.36 -8.85
N ALA A 1000 7.29 -15.89 -7.61
CA ALA A 1000 6.07 -15.24 -7.15
C ALA A 1000 5.73 -13.97 -7.95
N LEU A 1001 6.75 -13.19 -8.35
CA LEU A 1001 6.61 -11.93 -9.08
C LEU A 1001 6.76 -12.05 -10.60
N GLY A 1002 7.06 -13.26 -11.13
CA GLY A 1002 7.11 -13.52 -12.57
C GLY A 1002 8.45 -13.25 -13.26
N TYR A 1003 9.55 -13.14 -12.51
CA TYR A 1003 10.91 -12.84 -12.98
C TYR A 1003 11.78 -14.08 -13.27
N ILE A 1004 11.34 -15.28 -12.84
CA ILE A 1004 12.15 -16.51 -12.80
C ILE A 1004 12.79 -16.91 -14.14
N LYS A 1005 12.22 -16.46 -15.27
CA LYS A 1005 12.79 -16.69 -16.59
C LYS A 1005 14.21 -16.12 -16.73
N ASP A 1006 14.46 -14.95 -16.15
CA ASP A 1006 15.69 -14.20 -16.35
C ASP A 1006 16.59 -14.12 -15.10
N ILE A 1007 16.04 -14.20 -13.88
CA ILE A 1007 16.78 -14.07 -12.61
C ILE A 1007 16.30 -15.05 -11.53
N GLY A 1008 16.95 -15.05 -10.37
CA GLY A 1008 16.58 -15.85 -9.18
C GLY A 1008 17.31 -17.18 -9.04
N THR A 1009 18.00 -17.66 -10.09
CA THR A 1009 18.89 -18.83 -10.04
C THR A 1009 20.11 -18.59 -10.95
N ILE A 1010 21.19 -19.36 -10.74
CA ILE A 1010 22.38 -19.35 -11.60
C ILE A 1010 22.24 -20.48 -12.62
N GLU A 1011 21.68 -20.16 -13.78
CA GLU A 1011 21.45 -21.12 -14.86
C GLU A 1011 21.79 -20.53 -16.23
N LYS A 1012 22.15 -21.40 -17.16
CA LYS A 1012 22.39 -21.01 -18.55
C LYS A 1012 21.18 -20.27 -19.12
N GLY A 1013 21.44 -19.11 -19.74
CA GLY A 1013 20.45 -18.24 -20.36
C GLY A 1013 19.94 -17.13 -19.45
N LYS A 1014 20.11 -17.24 -18.13
CA LYS A 1014 19.73 -16.19 -17.17
C LYS A 1014 20.73 -15.05 -17.13
N LEU A 1015 20.31 -13.91 -16.59
CA LEU A 1015 21.18 -12.75 -16.37
C LEU A 1015 22.24 -13.07 -15.33
N ALA A 1016 23.43 -12.50 -15.51
CA ALA A 1016 24.50 -12.54 -14.54
C ALA A 1016 24.28 -11.49 -13.45
N ASP A 1017 23.28 -11.76 -12.60
CA ASP A 1017 23.02 -11.03 -11.35
C ASP A 1017 23.46 -11.96 -10.19
N LEU A 1018 24.61 -11.67 -9.57
CA LEU A 1018 25.33 -12.59 -8.65
C LEU A 1018 25.84 -11.84 -7.41
N VAL A 1019 25.94 -12.55 -6.29
CA VAL A 1019 26.65 -12.08 -5.09
C VAL A 1019 27.87 -12.98 -4.84
N ILE A 1020 29.04 -12.39 -4.61
CA ILE A 1020 30.27 -13.11 -4.24
C ILE A 1020 30.57 -12.83 -2.78
N LEU A 1021 30.52 -13.87 -1.96
CA LEU A 1021 30.65 -13.85 -0.51
C LEU A 1021 32.03 -14.32 -0.06
N ASN A 1022 32.55 -13.71 1.01
CA ASN A 1022 33.79 -14.10 1.68
C ASN A 1022 33.67 -15.39 2.49
N ALA A 1023 32.44 -15.76 2.86
CA ALA A 1023 32.14 -16.93 3.67
C ALA A 1023 30.96 -17.71 3.08
N ASN A 1024 30.70 -18.91 3.62
CA ASN A 1024 29.65 -19.80 3.14
C ASN A 1024 28.33 -19.54 3.90
N PRO A 1025 27.27 -19.06 3.23
CA PRO A 1025 25.99 -18.81 3.90
C PRO A 1025 25.25 -20.10 4.28
N LEU A 1026 25.67 -21.28 3.80
CA LEU A 1026 25.07 -22.56 4.21
C LEU A 1026 25.57 -23.06 5.57
N ASP A 1027 26.76 -22.62 6.00
CA ASP A 1027 27.31 -22.95 7.31
C ASP A 1027 26.70 -22.05 8.40
N ASP A 1028 26.51 -20.78 8.07
CA ASP A 1028 25.84 -19.77 8.89
C ASP A 1028 25.19 -18.74 7.96
N ILE A 1029 23.87 -18.55 8.08
CA ILE A 1029 23.14 -17.57 7.26
C ILE A 1029 23.60 -16.13 7.50
N GLY A 1030 24.21 -15.86 8.66
CA GLY A 1030 24.86 -14.59 8.98
C GLY A 1030 25.88 -14.18 7.92
N ASN A 1031 26.57 -15.15 7.29
CA ASN A 1031 27.57 -14.90 6.25
C ASN A 1031 27.00 -14.31 4.94
N THR A 1032 25.70 -14.03 4.87
CA THR A 1032 25.10 -13.40 3.68
C THR A 1032 25.51 -11.94 3.50
N ASP A 1033 25.85 -11.21 4.57
CA ASP A 1033 26.31 -9.80 4.49
C ASP A 1033 27.84 -9.65 4.35
N GLU A 1034 28.59 -10.77 4.40
CA GLU A 1034 30.03 -10.86 4.18
C GLU A 1034 30.40 -10.76 2.68
N ILE A 1035 29.97 -9.67 2.04
CA ILE A 1035 30.03 -9.50 0.58
C ILE A 1035 31.38 -8.93 0.14
N ASP A 1036 32.02 -9.61 -0.82
CA ASP A 1036 33.21 -9.13 -1.52
C ASP A 1036 32.81 -8.27 -2.74
N LYS A 1037 31.96 -8.84 -3.60
CA LYS A 1037 31.58 -8.22 -4.88
C LYS A 1037 30.14 -8.55 -5.25
N VAL A 1038 29.51 -7.64 -5.98
CA VAL A 1038 28.17 -7.82 -6.52
C VAL A 1038 28.22 -7.66 -8.02
N MET A 1039 27.63 -8.61 -8.74
CA MET A 1039 27.47 -8.54 -10.19
C MET A 1039 26.03 -8.15 -10.52
N LEU A 1040 25.85 -7.10 -11.32
CA LEU A 1040 24.56 -6.65 -11.82
C LEU A 1040 24.62 -6.58 -13.34
N ASN A 1041 23.74 -7.30 -14.03
CA ASN A 1041 23.64 -7.32 -15.48
C ASN A 1041 24.98 -7.66 -16.16
N GLY A 1042 25.80 -8.54 -15.56
CA GLY A 1042 27.13 -8.91 -16.07
C GLY A 1042 28.28 -7.93 -15.76
N ARG A 1043 28.01 -6.81 -15.07
CA ARG A 1043 29.04 -5.88 -14.58
C ARG A 1043 29.37 -6.21 -13.13
N LEU A 1044 30.65 -6.33 -12.80
CA LEU A 1044 31.12 -6.71 -11.47
C LEU A 1044 31.56 -5.46 -10.69
N TYR A 1045 31.02 -5.28 -9.49
CA TYR A 1045 31.29 -4.15 -8.62
C TYR A 1045 31.95 -4.61 -7.32
N ASP A 1046 32.92 -3.84 -6.84
CA ASP A 1046 33.48 -3.98 -5.49
C ASP A 1046 32.46 -3.46 -4.46
N ALA A 1047 32.09 -4.28 -3.47
CA ALA A 1047 31.00 -3.94 -2.56
C ALA A 1047 31.31 -2.75 -1.64
N ALA A 1048 32.57 -2.52 -1.30
CA ALA A 1048 32.98 -1.43 -0.38
C ALA A 1048 33.03 -0.05 -1.06
N THR A 1049 33.17 -0.01 -2.38
CA THR A 1049 33.35 1.24 -3.14
C THR A 1049 32.30 1.47 -4.22
N MET A 1050 31.64 0.39 -4.66
CA MET A 1050 30.74 0.32 -5.81
C MET A 1050 31.36 0.80 -7.12
N ASN A 1051 32.68 0.68 -7.23
CA ASN A 1051 33.40 0.84 -8.51
C ASN A 1051 33.29 -0.46 -9.32
N GLU A 1052 33.13 -0.33 -10.63
CA GLU A 1052 33.20 -1.47 -11.54
C GLU A 1052 34.64 -1.99 -11.62
N VAL A 1053 34.81 -3.29 -11.44
CA VAL A 1053 36.10 -3.99 -11.43
C VAL A 1053 36.07 -5.15 -12.40
N VAL A 1054 37.19 -5.42 -13.08
CA VAL A 1054 37.36 -6.50 -14.07
C VAL A 1054 36.54 -6.34 -15.36
N THR A 1055 35.22 -6.12 -15.26
CA THR A 1055 34.29 -6.00 -16.41
C THR A 1055 34.30 -4.62 -17.04
N GLY A 1056 34.79 -3.62 -16.31
CA GLY A 1056 34.91 -2.23 -16.75
C GLY A 1056 35.75 -1.42 -15.77
N SER A 1057 35.66 -0.10 -15.90
CA SER A 1057 36.45 0.85 -15.12
C SER A 1057 35.62 2.04 -14.61
N ALA A 1058 34.29 1.91 -14.60
CA ALA A 1058 33.40 2.94 -14.08
C ALA A 1058 33.64 3.15 -12.58
N LYS A 1059 33.70 4.41 -12.15
CA LYS A 1059 33.82 4.77 -10.74
C LYS A 1059 32.55 5.42 -10.25
N ARG A 1060 32.12 5.09 -9.03
CA ARG A 1060 31.01 5.77 -8.36
C ARG A 1060 31.37 7.25 -8.19
N ALA A 1061 30.43 8.15 -8.48
CA ALA A 1061 30.61 9.57 -8.19
C ALA A 1061 30.36 9.83 -6.69
N PRO A 1062 30.93 10.90 -6.11
CA PRO A 1062 30.69 11.22 -4.71
C PRO A 1062 29.20 11.36 -4.36
N TYR A 1063 28.83 10.94 -3.15
CA TYR A 1063 27.52 11.26 -2.59
C TYR A 1063 27.44 12.74 -2.22
N TYR A 1064 26.24 13.28 -2.05
CA TYR A 1064 26.06 14.69 -1.71
C TYR A 1064 26.72 15.10 -0.38
N TRP A 1065 26.96 14.14 0.52
CA TRP A 1065 27.53 14.32 1.86
C TRP A 1065 29.04 14.04 1.92
N GLU A 1066 29.64 13.45 0.87
CA GLU A 1066 31.09 13.27 0.73
C GLU A 1066 31.75 14.58 0.26
#